data_AF-A0A2N2LIQ9-F1
#
_entry.id   AF-A0A2N2LIQ9-F1
#
_cell.length_a   1.000
_cell.length_b   1.000
_cell.length_c   1.000
_cell.angle_alpha   90.00
_cell.angle_beta   90.00
_cell.angle_gamma   90.00
#
_symmetry.space_group_name_H-M   'P 1'
#
loop_
_entity.id
_entity.type
_entity.pdbx_description
1 polymer ?
#
loop_
_entity_poly.entity_id
_entity_poly.type
_entity_poly.pdbx_seq_one_letter_code
_entity_poly.pdbx_strand_id
1 'polypeptide(L)'
;MTRSRLPGAARLLALGALVVALLAPAAPAHAASLEGVCARLAAAATTNADVTAGVVLLDLASGERCEVGATREFRTASLYKTVVLAELYRQIDGGLVALTDPLTLEPRHSVDDPPEFALTEAYRTTVGNAAQRMILYSDNASALALREQLGINLVDTAPAWLGMTSTVLGTRFVSTPRDQAELYRRIYAGEVVSANASRAMFQVLAEQEISDLIPAALPSGVRVAHKTGALDTYLHDAGIVRAPGGDFVLVVMTENTDFAGAQEVIHEVTAAAFEPFAVASPPLLGAELGALATSGRPANLPASVVAEIQAENGTAALQRAGAEDSDGGVFGLEFAGIPALSNPALLTMLLALAAVAIGLPAWFARRGTPLGRLFSYGANGSVNAVAPQPASGASGADARVRADRAERGVVMRFGNRREDEGRPNQVLPASRSVAEVREQPVLPSRRLQRLAEHFQAQTDLLGSMRAQFEDEMEPLQDLLTSQAHAMHRLLANLEERLRPLNEYADGEEANLVALEHRIQDGGADHVARNFAPYVEEQRRRISETRDQIDQQRTPFLQYGEQQRETVESALSRFDSDIEALEQNLAEQRRVMMRMLDAMRSETFGAVKEYLAGRQGALAQMADAGSTDPGEIGRSVQQLRRSLEQIAGKSDYARAVLEQADEADRALISVAPGRPRAIREESPVDALDGNRDADTEEVSA
;
A
#
# COMPACT_ATOMS: atom_id res chain seq x y z
N MET A 1 -43.17 55.38 -25.78
CA MET A 1 -42.90 55.49 -24.34
C MET A 1 -42.47 54.14 -23.78
N THR A 2 -41.44 54.14 -22.93
CA THR A 2 -41.22 53.23 -21.79
C THR A 2 -41.21 51.70 -22.01
N ARG A 3 -40.06 51.15 -22.43
CA ARG A 3 -39.65 49.80 -22.01
C ARG A 3 -39.24 49.88 -20.53
N SER A 4 -40.00 49.24 -19.64
CA SER A 4 -39.66 49.13 -18.23
C SER A 4 -38.37 48.30 -18.05
N ARG A 5 -37.29 48.96 -17.60
CA ARG A 5 -36.12 48.24 -17.10
C ARG A 5 -36.50 47.65 -15.74
N LEU A 6 -36.46 46.32 -15.62
CA LEU A 6 -36.49 45.66 -14.30
C LEU A 6 -35.34 46.24 -13.45
N PRO A 7 -35.60 46.69 -12.21
CA PRO A 7 -34.58 47.31 -11.38
C PRO A 7 -33.45 46.33 -11.06
N GLY A 8 -32.21 46.83 -11.02
CA GLY A 8 -31.00 46.00 -10.92
C GLY A 8 -30.97 45.02 -9.74
N ALA A 9 -31.67 45.35 -8.64
CA ALA A 9 -31.84 44.47 -7.48
C ALA A 9 -32.44 43.10 -7.84
N ALA A 10 -33.38 43.01 -8.79
CA ALA A 10 -33.96 41.74 -9.21
C ALA A 10 -32.98 40.85 -9.99
N ARG A 11 -32.03 41.46 -10.73
CA ARG A 11 -30.93 40.73 -11.39
C ARG A 11 -29.86 40.30 -10.40
N LEU A 12 -29.56 41.11 -9.39
CA LEU A 12 -28.63 40.77 -8.32
C LEU A 12 -29.16 39.65 -7.40
N LEU A 13 -30.46 39.62 -7.10
CA LEU A 13 -31.08 38.51 -6.35
C LEU A 13 -31.12 37.21 -7.18
N ALA A 14 -31.38 37.29 -8.49
CA ALA A 14 -31.30 36.13 -9.37
C ALA A 14 -29.86 35.60 -9.53
N LEU A 15 -28.86 36.49 -9.63
CA LEU A 15 -27.45 36.09 -9.58
C LEU A 15 -27.08 35.50 -8.22
N GLY A 16 -27.52 36.11 -7.12
CA GLY A 16 -27.25 35.64 -5.76
C GLY A 16 -27.82 34.25 -5.49
N ALA A 17 -29.06 33.98 -5.92
CA ALA A 17 -29.66 32.65 -5.82
C ALA A 17 -28.93 31.61 -6.68
N LEU A 18 -28.48 31.99 -7.88
CA LEU A 18 -27.70 31.11 -8.75
C LEU A 18 -26.29 30.84 -8.16
N VAL A 19 -25.65 31.85 -7.57
CA VAL A 19 -24.33 31.75 -6.92
C VAL A 19 -24.41 30.93 -5.63
N VAL A 20 -25.47 31.07 -4.83
CA VAL A 20 -25.69 30.21 -3.65
C VAL A 20 -26.00 28.76 -4.06
N ALA A 21 -26.69 28.54 -5.19
CA ALA A 21 -26.88 27.19 -5.74
C ALA A 21 -25.59 26.59 -6.35
N LEU A 22 -24.64 27.43 -6.80
CA LEU A 22 -23.32 27.03 -7.31
C LEU A 22 -22.24 26.91 -6.20
N LEU A 23 -22.48 27.48 -5.02
CA LEU A 23 -21.61 27.42 -3.83
C LEU A 23 -22.13 26.46 -2.75
N ALA A 24 -23.29 25.84 -2.95
CA ALA A 24 -23.67 24.68 -2.16
C ALA A 24 -22.57 23.61 -2.34
N PRO A 25 -21.98 23.06 -1.26
CA PRO A 25 -21.02 21.98 -1.41
C PRO A 25 -21.74 20.82 -2.09
N ALA A 26 -21.27 20.45 -3.29
CA ALA A 26 -21.67 19.20 -3.88
C ALA A 26 -21.31 18.11 -2.87
N ALA A 27 -22.30 17.33 -2.44
CA ALA A 27 -22.03 16.11 -1.70
C ALA A 27 -21.01 15.29 -2.50
N PRO A 28 -20.04 14.61 -1.86
CA PRO A 28 -19.10 13.76 -2.57
C PRO A 28 -19.89 12.83 -3.49
N ALA A 29 -19.46 12.74 -4.75
CA ALA A 29 -20.16 11.94 -5.75
C ALA A 29 -19.92 10.45 -5.44
N HIS A 30 -20.75 9.91 -4.55
CA HIS A 30 -20.72 8.52 -4.11
C HIS A 30 -20.84 7.57 -5.30
N ALA A 31 -19.74 6.89 -5.59
CA ALA A 31 -19.72 5.61 -6.26
C ALA A 31 -19.21 4.61 -5.21
N ALA A 32 -19.88 3.50 -4.91
CA ALA A 32 -21.05 2.88 -5.53
C ALA A 32 -22.09 2.48 -4.47
N SER A 33 -23.32 2.17 -4.90
CA SER A 33 -24.26 1.42 -4.06
C SER A 33 -23.66 0.08 -3.66
N LEU A 34 -23.82 -0.36 -2.42
CA LEU A 34 -23.36 -1.70 -1.99
C LEU A 34 -24.19 -2.86 -2.58
N GLU A 35 -25.20 -2.56 -3.39
CA GLU A 35 -25.96 -3.52 -4.19
C GLU A 35 -25.02 -4.35 -5.09
N GLY A 36 -25.04 -5.67 -4.90
CA GLY A 36 -24.10 -6.61 -5.55
C GLY A 36 -22.78 -6.83 -4.81
N VAL A 37 -22.29 -5.86 -4.03
CA VAL A 37 -21.10 -6.04 -3.17
C VAL A 37 -21.40 -7.08 -2.09
N CYS A 38 -22.57 -6.99 -1.44
CA CYS A 38 -22.94 -7.92 -0.36
C CYS A 38 -22.99 -9.39 -0.82
N ALA A 39 -23.38 -9.66 -2.06
CA ALA A 39 -23.42 -11.01 -2.62
C ALA A 39 -22.01 -11.58 -2.83
N ARG A 40 -21.04 -10.74 -3.21
CA ARG A 40 -19.63 -11.15 -3.35
C ARG A 40 -18.95 -11.35 -2.00
N LEU A 41 -19.24 -10.51 -1.02
CA LEU A 41 -18.79 -10.72 0.36
C LEU A 41 -19.33 -12.03 0.94
N ALA A 42 -20.61 -12.35 0.68
CA ALA A 42 -21.20 -13.63 1.09
C ALA A 42 -20.55 -14.83 0.39
N ALA A 43 -20.22 -14.70 -0.91
CA ALA A 43 -19.49 -15.74 -1.63
C ALA A 43 -18.07 -15.93 -1.05
N ALA A 44 -17.27 -14.86 -0.94
CA ALA A 44 -15.92 -14.87 -0.39
C ALA A 44 -15.86 -15.41 1.06
N ALA A 45 -16.85 -15.08 1.89
CA ALA A 45 -16.97 -15.60 3.26
C ALA A 45 -17.28 -17.11 3.35
N THR A 46 -17.47 -17.80 2.22
CA THR A 46 -17.83 -19.23 2.13
C THR A 46 -17.01 -20.03 1.12
N THR A 47 -15.87 -19.49 0.65
CA THR A 47 -15.00 -20.18 -0.33
C THR A 47 -14.26 -21.38 0.26
N ASN A 48 -13.99 -21.37 1.56
CA ASN A 48 -13.43 -22.50 2.30
C ASN A 48 -14.47 -23.07 3.28
N ALA A 49 -14.73 -24.39 3.21
CA ALA A 49 -15.72 -25.07 4.06
C ALA A 49 -15.26 -25.29 5.50
N ASP A 50 -13.94 -25.27 5.76
CA ASP A 50 -13.32 -25.41 7.08
C ASP A 50 -13.20 -24.07 7.83
N VAL A 51 -13.81 -23.00 7.27
CA VAL A 51 -13.81 -21.64 7.81
C VAL A 51 -15.26 -21.14 7.90
N THR A 52 -15.72 -20.82 9.11
CA THR A 52 -16.96 -20.07 9.33
C THR A 52 -16.63 -18.60 9.55
N ALA A 53 -16.95 -17.74 8.57
CA ALA A 53 -16.70 -16.31 8.65
C ALA A 53 -17.96 -15.48 8.98
N GLY A 54 -17.77 -14.39 9.71
CA GLY A 54 -18.72 -13.31 9.92
C GLY A 54 -18.11 -11.99 9.45
N VAL A 55 -18.80 -11.30 8.54
CA VAL A 55 -18.31 -10.10 7.84
C VAL A 55 -19.27 -8.92 8.03
N VAL A 56 -18.70 -7.74 8.27
CA VAL A 56 -19.40 -6.46 8.11
C VAL A 56 -18.55 -5.53 7.26
N LEU A 57 -19.13 -5.02 6.17
CA LEU A 57 -18.66 -3.84 5.46
C LEU A 57 -19.63 -2.70 5.74
N LEU A 58 -19.11 -1.53 6.12
CA LEU A 58 -19.88 -0.31 6.36
C LEU A 58 -19.20 0.86 5.65
N ASP A 59 -19.88 1.44 4.67
CA ASP A 59 -19.48 2.71 4.05
C ASP A 59 -19.68 3.83 5.08
N LEU A 60 -18.60 4.53 5.44
CA LEU A 60 -18.62 5.54 6.50
C LEU A 60 -19.25 6.87 6.08
N ALA A 61 -19.44 7.09 4.79
CA ALA A 61 -19.96 8.35 4.25
C ALA A 61 -21.44 8.24 3.80
N SER A 62 -21.91 7.05 3.37
CA SER A 62 -23.35 6.81 3.14
C SER A 62 -24.08 6.17 4.32
N GLY A 63 -23.37 5.38 5.14
CA GLY A 63 -23.96 4.53 6.18
C GLY A 63 -24.56 3.22 5.67
N GLU A 64 -24.48 2.94 4.35
CA GLU A 64 -24.85 1.64 3.79
C GLU A 64 -23.94 0.53 4.35
N ARG A 65 -24.50 -0.67 4.53
CA ARG A 65 -23.77 -1.82 5.07
C ARG A 65 -24.11 -3.13 4.38
N CYS A 66 -23.11 -3.99 4.26
CA CYS A 66 -23.27 -5.41 3.95
C CYS A 66 -22.92 -6.24 5.18
N GLU A 67 -23.75 -7.23 5.49
CA GLU A 67 -23.64 -8.03 6.72
C GLU A 67 -23.80 -9.51 6.38
N VAL A 68 -22.78 -10.32 6.69
CA VAL A 68 -22.77 -11.79 6.51
C VAL A 68 -22.47 -12.40 7.86
N GLY A 69 -23.39 -13.19 8.44
CA GLY A 69 -23.18 -13.76 9.78
C GLY A 69 -22.94 -12.73 10.91
N ALA A 70 -23.28 -11.45 10.68
CA ALA A 70 -22.80 -10.32 11.51
C ALA A 70 -23.25 -10.31 12.98
N THR A 71 -24.21 -11.16 13.36
CA THR A 71 -24.68 -11.35 14.74
C THR A 71 -24.21 -12.66 15.38
N ARG A 72 -23.38 -13.45 14.69
CA ARG A 72 -22.75 -14.64 15.27
C ARG A 72 -21.72 -14.20 16.31
N GLU A 73 -21.78 -14.82 17.49
CA GLU A 73 -20.72 -14.70 18.49
C GLU A 73 -19.50 -15.51 18.08
N PHE A 74 -18.33 -14.88 18.20
CA PHE A 74 -17.01 -15.53 18.09
C PHE A 74 -16.22 -15.21 19.36
N ARG A 75 -15.27 -16.08 19.77
CA ARG A 75 -14.29 -15.69 20.80
C ARG A 75 -13.52 -14.48 20.29
N THR A 76 -13.32 -13.42 21.08
CA THR A 76 -12.74 -12.16 20.59
C THR A 76 -11.32 -12.29 20.05
N ALA A 77 -10.58 -13.34 20.45
CA ALA A 77 -9.13 -13.34 20.44
C ALA A 77 -8.61 -11.99 20.99
N SER A 78 -7.59 -11.39 20.39
CA SER A 78 -7.06 -10.08 20.79
C SER A 78 -7.96 -8.87 20.47
N LEU A 79 -9.13 -9.02 19.83
CA LEU A 79 -10.02 -7.87 19.55
C LEU A 79 -10.55 -7.19 20.82
N TYR A 80 -10.58 -7.84 21.99
CA TYR A 80 -10.98 -7.17 23.24
C TYR A 80 -10.06 -6.01 23.61
N LYS A 81 -8.82 -5.97 23.09
CA LYS A 81 -7.83 -4.91 23.35
C LYS A 81 -8.30 -3.54 22.83
N THR A 82 -9.22 -3.50 21.86
CA THR A 82 -9.87 -2.26 21.41
C THR A 82 -10.81 -1.67 22.49
N VAL A 83 -11.43 -2.53 23.31
CA VAL A 83 -12.25 -2.13 24.46
C VAL A 83 -11.37 -1.65 25.62
N VAL A 84 -10.23 -2.30 25.87
CA VAL A 84 -9.22 -1.82 26.83
C VAL A 84 -8.71 -0.44 26.41
N LEU A 85 -8.41 -0.23 25.12
CA LEU A 85 -7.97 1.04 24.57
C LEU A 85 -9.05 2.14 24.74
N ALA A 86 -10.32 1.82 24.49
CA ALA A 86 -11.41 2.76 24.65
C ALA A 86 -11.62 3.18 26.12
N GLU A 87 -11.54 2.23 27.06
CA GLU A 87 -11.62 2.51 28.49
C GLU A 87 -10.41 3.30 28.99
N LEU A 88 -9.20 3.01 28.48
CA LEU A 88 -8.00 3.82 28.74
C LEU A 88 -8.22 5.28 28.34
N TYR A 89 -8.62 5.54 27.10
CA TYR A 89 -8.86 6.91 26.65
C TYR A 89 -10.06 7.58 27.36
N ARG A 90 -11.04 6.81 27.86
CA ARG A 90 -12.09 7.33 28.75
C ARG A 90 -11.52 7.86 30.07
N GLN A 91 -10.56 7.15 30.65
CA GLN A 91 -9.90 7.57 31.90
C GLN A 91 -8.90 8.71 31.67
N ILE A 92 -8.22 8.76 30.52
CA ILE A 92 -7.35 9.88 30.13
C ILE A 92 -8.16 11.17 29.92
N ASP A 93 -9.24 11.13 29.13
CA ASP A 93 -10.11 12.30 28.87
C ASP A 93 -10.76 12.82 30.17
N GLY A 94 -11.09 11.90 31.09
CA GLY A 94 -11.56 12.21 32.45
C GLY A 94 -10.47 12.66 33.45
N GLY A 95 -9.20 12.70 33.06
CA GLY A 95 -8.08 13.10 33.93
C GLY A 95 -7.77 12.15 35.08
N LEU A 96 -8.17 10.88 34.99
CA LEU A 96 -7.95 9.84 36.00
C LEU A 96 -6.63 9.08 35.79
N VAL A 97 -6.15 9.02 34.55
CA VAL A 97 -4.91 8.33 34.13
C VAL A 97 -4.17 9.23 33.14
N ALA A 98 -2.85 9.28 33.22
CA ALA A 98 -1.98 9.91 32.22
C ALA A 98 -1.16 8.87 31.44
N LEU A 99 -0.83 9.16 30.18
CA LEU A 99 0.05 8.30 29.36
C LEU A 99 1.45 8.11 29.99
N THR A 100 1.88 9.06 30.83
CA THR A 100 3.15 9.02 31.57
C THR A 100 3.07 8.25 32.88
N ASP A 101 1.89 7.79 33.31
CA ASP A 101 1.76 7.07 34.58
C ASP A 101 2.54 5.75 34.53
N PRO A 102 3.21 5.37 35.63
CA PRO A 102 3.99 4.13 35.68
C PRO A 102 3.06 2.91 35.70
N LEU A 103 3.39 1.93 34.86
CA LEU A 103 2.79 0.60 34.87
C LEU A 103 3.87 -0.46 35.08
N THR A 104 3.62 -1.41 35.97
CA THR A 104 4.46 -2.60 36.14
C THR A 104 3.81 -3.77 35.43
N LEU A 105 4.50 -4.32 34.44
CA LEU A 105 4.20 -5.58 33.80
C LEU A 105 4.86 -6.68 34.64
N GLU A 106 4.11 -7.70 35.03
CA GLU A 106 4.58 -8.79 35.88
C GLU A 106 4.44 -10.13 35.14
N PRO A 107 5.22 -11.17 35.48
CA PRO A 107 5.12 -12.49 34.86
C PRO A 107 3.70 -13.08 34.83
N ARG A 108 2.85 -12.75 35.82
CA ARG A 108 1.43 -13.16 35.85
C ARG A 108 0.57 -12.57 34.73
N HIS A 109 1.05 -11.54 34.04
CA HIS A 109 0.36 -10.89 32.92
C HIS A 109 0.71 -11.53 31.58
N SER A 110 1.76 -12.35 31.51
CA SER A 110 2.06 -13.14 30.32
C SER A 110 1.21 -14.40 30.29
N VAL A 111 0.07 -14.30 29.61
CA VAL A 111 -0.94 -15.37 29.47
C VAL A 111 -1.12 -15.65 27.99
N ASP A 112 -1.03 -16.93 27.63
CA ASP A 112 -1.07 -17.43 26.24
C ASP A 112 0.00 -16.83 25.31
N ASP A 113 1.05 -16.22 25.88
CA ASP A 113 2.26 -15.80 25.16
C ASP A 113 3.16 -17.01 24.87
N PRO A 114 3.80 -17.09 23.69
CA PRO A 114 4.87 -18.04 23.44
C PRO A 114 6.02 -17.86 24.46
N PRO A 115 6.71 -18.94 24.90
CA PRO A 115 7.75 -18.87 25.93
C PRO A 115 8.86 -17.84 25.67
N GLU A 116 9.16 -17.55 24.42
CA GLU A 116 10.13 -16.55 23.95
C GLU A 116 9.67 -15.08 24.12
N PHE A 117 8.36 -14.84 24.25
CA PHE A 117 7.78 -13.50 24.48
C PHE A 117 7.19 -13.32 25.89
N ALA A 118 7.10 -14.40 26.68
CA ALA A 118 6.60 -14.37 28.04
C ALA A 118 7.58 -13.66 28.99
N LEU A 119 7.07 -12.74 29.82
CA LEU A 119 7.86 -12.05 30.84
C LEU A 119 8.27 -13.03 31.95
N THR A 120 9.57 -13.25 32.09
CA THR A 120 10.17 -14.03 33.19
C THR A 120 10.35 -13.21 34.46
N GLU A 121 10.47 -11.89 34.33
CA GLU A 121 10.65 -10.94 35.42
C GLU A 121 9.80 -9.66 35.24
N ALA A 122 9.69 -8.86 36.30
CA ALA A 122 8.82 -7.68 36.28
C ALA A 122 9.46 -6.50 35.53
N TYR A 123 8.76 -5.99 34.51
CA TYR A 123 9.21 -4.91 33.64
C TYR A 123 8.40 -3.63 33.90
N ARG A 124 9.09 -2.53 34.22
CA ARG A 124 8.46 -1.22 34.45
C ARG A 124 8.42 -0.40 33.16
N THR A 125 7.24 0.08 32.81
CA THR A 125 6.99 0.94 31.64
C THR A 125 6.01 2.07 31.98
N THR A 126 5.51 2.78 30.97
CA THR A 126 4.42 3.75 31.12
C THR A 126 3.12 3.21 30.52
N VAL A 127 1.98 3.76 30.96
CA VAL A 127 0.66 3.48 30.40
C VAL A 127 0.62 3.69 28.88
N GLY A 128 1.25 4.76 28.36
CA GLY A 128 1.30 5.04 26.93
C GLY A 128 2.08 4.00 26.14
N ASN A 129 3.27 3.60 26.62
CA ASN A 129 4.08 2.58 25.96
C ASN A 129 3.39 1.22 25.97
N ALA A 130 2.73 0.85 27.08
CA ALA A 130 1.93 -0.36 27.16
C ALA A 130 0.72 -0.31 26.20
N ALA A 131 0.06 0.83 26.08
CA ALA A 131 -1.08 1.00 25.18
C ALA A 131 -0.67 0.87 23.70
N GLN A 132 0.50 1.39 23.33
CA GLN A 132 1.09 1.13 22.01
C GLN A 132 1.42 -0.35 21.83
N ARG A 133 2.22 -0.98 22.70
CA ARG A 133 2.58 -2.41 22.59
C ARG A 133 1.36 -3.34 22.50
N MET A 134 0.33 -3.08 23.32
CA MET A 134 -0.96 -3.79 23.30
C MET A 134 -1.64 -3.78 21.93
N ILE A 135 -1.49 -2.70 21.16
CA ILE A 135 -2.10 -2.55 19.85
C ILE A 135 -1.13 -2.97 18.74
N LEU A 136 0.05 -2.36 18.63
CA LEU A 136 1.09 -2.61 17.61
C LEU A 136 1.40 -4.10 17.43
N TYR A 137 1.81 -4.75 18.52
CA TYR A 137 2.30 -6.14 18.56
C TYR A 137 1.30 -7.11 19.19
N SER A 138 0.11 -6.64 19.58
CA SER A 138 -0.86 -7.44 20.32
C SER A 138 -0.32 -7.98 21.66
N ASP A 139 0.59 -7.26 22.32
CA ASP A 139 1.25 -7.66 23.58
C ASP A 139 0.23 -7.99 24.70
N ASN A 140 0.21 -9.25 25.18
CA ASN A 140 -0.77 -9.70 26.18
C ASN A 140 -0.48 -9.17 27.58
N ALA A 141 0.80 -9.13 27.99
CA ALA A 141 1.20 -8.55 29.27
C ALA A 141 0.70 -7.12 29.42
N SER A 142 0.90 -6.30 28.38
CA SER A 142 0.44 -4.91 28.32
C SER A 142 -1.08 -4.81 28.41
N ALA A 143 -1.80 -5.66 27.67
CA ALA A 143 -3.26 -5.69 27.70
C ALA A 143 -3.83 -6.06 29.07
N LEU A 144 -3.25 -7.07 29.72
CA LEU A 144 -3.74 -7.56 31.02
C LEU A 144 -3.35 -6.63 32.17
N ALA A 145 -2.14 -6.07 32.16
CA ALA A 145 -1.72 -5.08 33.15
C ALA A 145 -2.52 -3.76 33.02
N LEU A 146 -2.79 -3.29 31.80
CA LEU A 146 -3.69 -2.15 31.59
C LEU A 146 -5.11 -2.46 32.06
N ARG A 147 -5.65 -3.64 31.75
CA ARG A 147 -6.99 -4.07 32.23
C ARG A 147 -7.06 -4.19 33.76
N GLU A 148 -5.96 -4.57 34.43
CA GLU A 148 -5.84 -4.56 35.89
C GLU A 148 -5.82 -3.11 36.42
N GLN A 149 -4.93 -2.25 35.91
CA GLN A 149 -4.75 -0.85 36.33
C GLN A 149 -6.01 0.01 36.13
N LEU A 150 -6.68 -0.12 34.98
CA LEU A 150 -7.93 0.59 34.65
C LEU A 150 -9.13 0.08 35.46
N GLY A 151 -8.98 -1.05 36.16
CA GLY A 151 -10.05 -1.75 36.87
C GLY A 151 -10.80 -2.72 35.96
N ILE A 152 -10.58 -4.01 36.18
CA ILE A 152 -11.15 -5.13 35.39
C ILE A 152 -12.65 -4.96 35.13
N ASN A 153 -13.43 -4.62 36.15
CA ASN A 153 -14.89 -4.46 36.03
C ASN A 153 -15.30 -3.28 35.13
N LEU A 154 -14.50 -2.21 35.05
CA LEU A 154 -14.79 -1.06 34.18
C LEU A 154 -14.54 -1.43 32.72
N VAL A 155 -13.43 -2.10 32.44
CA VAL A 155 -13.11 -2.66 31.11
C VAL A 155 -14.15 -3.69 30.68
N ASP A 156 -14.51 -4.64 31.56
CA ASP A 156 -15.41 -5.74 31.21
C ASP A 156 -16.86 -5.28 31.01
N THR A 157 -17.26 -4.15 31.60
CA THR A 157 -18.58 -3.51 31.37
C THR A 157 -18.56 -2.42 30.30
N ALA A 158 -17.38 -2.04 29.79
CA ALA A 158 -17.26 -1.00 28.75
C ALA A 158 -18.03 -1.29 27.43
N PRO A 159 -18.22 -2.53 26.97
CA PRO A 159 -19.04 -2.82 25.79
C PRO A 159 -20.43 -2.16 25.82
N ALA A 160 -21.04 -2.05 26.99
CA ALA A 160 -22.38 -1.45 27.14
C ALA A 160 -22.42 0.05 26.77
N TRP A 161 -21.42 0.85 27.18
CA TRP A 161 -21.35 2.27 26.82
C TRP A 161 -20.70 2.50 25.44
N LEU A 162 -19.99 1.50 24.92
CA LEU A 162 -19.51 1.47 23.54
C LEU A 162 -20.61 1.16 22.51
N GLY A 163 -21.76 0.64 22.94
CA GLY A 163 -22.85 0.24 22.04
C GLY A 163 -22.70 -1.19 21.51
N MET A 164 -21.75 -1.95 22.05
CA MET A 164 -21.39 -3.32 21.68
C MET A 164 -22.29 -4.31 22.42
N THR A 165 -23.57 -4.32 22.08
CA THR A 165 -24.64 -4.97 22.87
C THR A 165 -24.55 -6.49 22.99
N SER A 166 -23.83 -7.18 22.10
CA SER A 166 -23.62 -8.64 22.16
C SER A 166 -22.19 -9.03 22.57
N THR A 167 -21.33 -8.06 22.88
CA THR A 167 -19.95 -8.30 23.33
C THR A 167 -19.93 -8.54 24.84
N VAL A 168 -19.40 -9.70 25.25
CA VAL A 168 -19.32 -10.12 26.66
C VAL A 168 -17.89 -10.46 27.03
N LEU A 169 -17.26 -9.56 27.77
CA LEU A 169 -15.92 -9.73 28.35
C LEU A 169 -16.00 -10.33 29.77
N GLY A 170 -14.84 -10.58 30.37
CA GLY A 170 -14.68 -11.10 31.74
C GLY A 170 -15.03 -12.58 31.93
N THR A 171 -16.15 -13.04 31.36
CA THR A 171 -16.64 -14.42 31.50
C THR A 171 -16.43 -15.29 30.25
N ARG A 172 -16.86 -14.79 29.08
CA ARG A 172 -16.85 -15.56 27.82
C ARG A 172 -15.83 -15.08 26.80
N PHE A 173 -15.44 -13.80 26.86
CA PHE A 173 -14.62 -13.13 25.86
C PHE A 173 -15.15 -13.38 24.44
N VAL A 174 -16.40 -12.99 24.20
CA VAL A 174 -17.06 -13.09 22.89
C VAL A 174 -17.50 -11.73 22.37
N SER A 175 -17.56 -11.60 21.05
CA SER A 175 -18.08 -10.42 20.34
C SER A 175 -18.75 -10.85 19.04
N THR A 176 -19.54 -9.96 18.45
CA THR A 176 -20.07 -10.11 17.09
C THR A 176 -19.34 -9.18 16.11
N PRO A 177 -19.33 -9.49 14.80
CA PRO A 177 -18.83 -8.56 13.78
C PRO A 177 -19.56 -7.21 13.77
N ARG A 178 -20.87 -7.20 14.06
CA ARG A 178 -21.68 -5.97 14.17
C ARG A 178 -21.20 -5.05 15.30
N ASP A 179 -20.89 -5.61 16.47
CA ASP A 179 -20.41 -4.82 17.61
C ASP A 179 -19.04 -4.20 17.34
N GLN A 180 -18.12 -4.97 16.73
CA GLN A 180 -16.81 -4.46 16.33
C GLN A 180 -16.95 -3.33 15.29
N ALA A 181 -17.83 -3.51 14.29
CA ALA A 181 -18.06 -2.50 13.27
C ALA A 181 -18.64 -1.20 13.85
N GLU A 182 -19.52 -1.29 14.86
CA GLU A 182 -20.04 -0.12 15.57
C GLU A 182 -18.94 0.62 16.36
N LEU A 183 -18.02 -0.11 17.01
CA LEU A 183 -16.86 0.51 17.68
C LEU A 183 -16.00 1.30 16.67
N TYR A 184 -15.64 0.69 15.54
CA TYR A 184 -14.83 1.36 14.51
C TYR A 184 -15.58 2.54 13.85
N ARG A 185 -16.90 2.43 13.63
CA ARG A 185 -17.73 3.55 13.18
C ARG A 185 -17.63 4.74 14.15
N ARG A 186 -17.75 4.48 15.45
CA ARG A 186 -17.67 5.53 16.48
C ARG A 186 -16.29 6.14 16.60
N ILE A 187 -15.22 5.36 16.45
CA ILE A 187 -13.83 5.87 16.42
C ILE A 187 -13.67 6.84 15.24
N TYR A 188 -14.13 6.45 14.04
CA TYR A 188 -14.08 7.32 12.86
C TYR A 188 -14.91 8.60 13.03
N ALA A 189 -16.12 8.49 13.58
CA ALA A 189 -17.03 9.62 13.76
C ALA A 189 -16.63 10.60 14.89
N GLY A 190 -15.61 10.27 15.70
CA GLY A 190 -15.23 11.08 16.86
C GLY A 190 -16.12 10.88 18.10
N GLU A 191 -16.87 9.77 18.14
CA GLU A 191 -17.95 9.49 19.10
C GLU A 191 -17.52 8.58 20.27
N VAL A 192 -16.29 8.07 20.29
CA VAL A 192 -15.75 7.32 21.45
C VAL A 192 -15.15 8.32 22.43
N VAL A 193 -15.85 8.53 23.56
CA VAL A 193 -15.50 9.46 24.66
C VAL A 193 -15.51 10.92 24.23
N SER A 194 -14.53 11.32 23.42
CA SER A 194 -14.38 12.66 22.85
C SER A 194 -13.73 12.58 21.47
N ALA A 195 -13.86 13.63 20.66
CA ALA A 195 -13.22 13.69 19.34
C ALA A 195 -11.68 13.61 19.40
N ASN A 196 -11.06 14.01 20.53
CA ASN A 196 -9.62 13.88 20.72
C ASN A 196 -9.24 12.45 21.12
N ALA A 197 -9.98 11.84 22.05
CA ALA A 197 -9.82 10.43 22.43
C ALA A 197 -9.96 9.51 21.21
N SER A 198 -11.04 9.67 20.43
CA SER A 198 -11.28 8.92 19.20
C SER A 198 -10.16 9.09 18.16
N ARG A 199 -9.63 10.32 17.99
CA ARG A 199 -8.50 10.58 17.08
C ARG A 199 -7.23 9.88 17.56
N ALA A 200 -6.95 9.90 18.87
CA ALA A 200 -5.78 9.22 19.44
C ALA A 200 -5.89 7.70 19.29
N MET A 201 -7.06 7.11 19.56
CA MET A 201 -7.34 5.69 19.27
C MET A 201 -7.09 5.35 17.80
N PHE A 202 -7.59 6.17 16.88
CA PHE A 202 -7.40 5.97 15.44
C PHE A 202 -5.92 6.00 15.02
N GLN A 203 -5.07 6.82 15.65
CA GLN A 203 -3.64 6.81 15.35
C GLN A 203 -2.97 5.53 15.83
N VAL A 204 -3.16 5.15 17.10
CA VAL A 204 -2.56 3.92 17.65
C VAL A 204 -3.02 2.66 16.91
N LEU A 205 -4.29 2.60 16.48
CA LEU A 205 -4.81 1.50 15.65
C LEU A 205 -4.24 1.49 14.23
N ALA A 206 -3.76 2.62 13.72
CA ALA A 206 -3.14 2.75 12.40
C ALA A 206 -1.61 2.64 12.43
N GLU A 207 -1.05 2.33 13.59
CA GLU A 207 0.34 1.93 13.83
C GLU A 207 0.42 0.39 14.04
N GLN A 208 -0.64 -0.38 13.76
CA GLN A 208 -0.64 -1.86 13.85
C GLN A 208 0.44 -2.47 12.95
N GLU A 209 1.37 -3.24 13.53
CA GLU A 209 2.46 -3.90 12.78
C GLU A 209 2.06 -5.27 12.23
N ILE A 210 1.10 -5.95 12.88
CA ILE A 210 0.52 -7.22 12.40
C ILE A 210 -0.41 -6.94 11.21
N SER A 211 0.18 -6.88 10.02
CA SER A 211 -0.45 -6.36 8.79
C SER A 211 -0.74 -7.43 7.72
N ASP A 212 -0.58 -8.71 8.05
CA ASP A 212 -0.70 -9.87 7.15
C ASP A 212 -2.15 -10.27 6.79
N LEU A 213 -3.14 -9.57 7.34
CA LEU A 213 -4.59 -9.80 7.17
C LEU A 213 -5.24 -8.78 6.23
N ILE A 214 -6.04 -7.82 6.72
CA ILE A 214 -6.69 -6.80 5.86
C ILE A 214 -5.65 -5.96 5.08
N PRO A 215 -4.56 -5.43 5.69
CA PRO A 215 -3.63 -4.58 4.94
C PRO A 215 -2.91 -5.31 3.79
N ALA A 216 -2.53 -6.57 3.97
CA ALA A 216 -1.86 -7.37 2.95
C ALA A 216 -2.70 -7.63 1.69
N ALA A 217 -4.03 -7.51 1.77
CA ALA A 217 -4.95 -7.66 0.64
C ALA A 217 -5.32 -6.34 -0.05
N LEU A 218 -4.73 -5.21 0.38
CA LEU A 218 -4.99 -3.87 -0.14
C LEU A 218 -3.81 -3.32 -0.97
N PRO A 219 -4.03 -2.37 -1.90
CA PRO A 219 -2.94 -1.69 -2.58
C PRO A 219 -2.01 -0.93 -1.63
N SER A 220 -0.72 -0.86 -1.98
CA SER A 220 0.26 -0.07 -1.23
C SER A 220 -0.19 1.40 -1.08
N GLY A 221 0.02 1.96 0.11
CA GLY A 221 -0.39 3.32 0.47
C GLY A 221 -1.82 3.46 1.01
N VAL A 222 -2.67 2.42 0.95
CA VAL A 222 -3.97 2.42 1.62
C VAL A 222 -3.75 2.28 3.13
N ARG A 223 -4.04 3.35 3.89
CA ARG A 223 -3.87 3.33 5.36
C ARG A 223 -5.03 2.59 6.02
N VAL A 224 -4.71 1.70 6.95
CA VAL A 224 -5.71 0.92 7.71
C VAL A 224 -5.51 1.19 9.21
N ALA A 225 -6.59 1.49 9.93
CA ALA A 225 -6.60 1.57 11.39
C ALA A 225 -7.35 0.35 11.95
N HIS A 226 -6.62 -0.67 12.41
CA HIS A 226 -7.18 -1.99 12.71
C HIS A 226 -6.58 -2.66 13.95
N LYS A 227 -7.19 -3.79 14.32
CA LYS A 227 -6.66 -4.73 15.30
C LYS A 227 -6.90 -6.15 14.80
N THR A 228 -5.84 -6.94 14.78
CA THR A 228 -5.91 -8.39 14.53
C THR A 228 -6.23 -9.19 15.80
N GLY A 229 -6.75 -10.40 15.63
CA GLY A 229 -6.93 -11.35 16.73
C GLY A 229 -6.78 -12.80 16.30
N ALA A 230 -5.82 -13.52 16.88
CA ALA A 230 -5.59 -14.94 16.65
C ALA A 230 -5.75 -15.77 17.95
N LEU A 231 -6.27 -16.99 17.79
CA LEU A 231 -6.24 -18.15 18.71
C LEU A 231 -6.22 -19.42 17.85
N ASP A 232 -5.98 -20.60 18.43
CA ASP A 232 -5.87 -21.91 17.75
C ASP A 232 -6.90 -22.15 16.63
N THR A 233 -8.15 -21.74 16.83
CA THR A 233 -9.29 -21.95 15.91
C THR A 233 -10.02 -20.65 15.55
N TYR A 234 -9.40 -19.48 15.74
CA TYR A 234 -10.00 -18.18 15.43
C TYR A 234 -8.97 -17.24 14.83
N LEU A 235 -9.30 -16.65 13.69
CA LEU A 235 -8.48 -15.62 13.04
C LEU A 235 -9.37 -14.45 12.64
N HIS A 236 -9.01 -13.24 13.07
CA HIS A 236 -9.83 -12.05 12.97
C HIS A 236 -9.01 -10.85 12.55
N ASP A 237 -9.64 -9.96 11.78
CA ASP A 237 -9.18 -8.60 11.62
C ASP A 237 -10.38 -7.64 11.52
N ALA A 238 -10.22 -6.44 12.06
CA ALA A 238 -11.28 -5.46 12.16
C ALA A 238 -10.68 -4.05 12.14
N GLY A 239 -11.15 -3.18 11.25
CA GLY A 239 -10.60 -1.84 11.13
C GLY A 239 -11.31 -0.88 10.18
N ILE A 240 -10.76 0.34 10.12
CA ILE A 240 -11.14 1.41 9.20
C ILE A 240 -10.13 1.44 8.05
N VAL A 241 -10.58 1.30 6.82
CA VAL A 241 -9.78 1.39 5.60
C VAL A 241 -9.93 2.79 5.00
N ARG A 242 -8.81 3.49 4.77
CA ARG A 242 -8.76 4.81 4.14
C ARG A 242 -8.53 4.67 2.62
N ALA A 243 -9.61 4.40 1.87
CA ALA A 243 -9.53 4.10 0.44
C ALA A 243 -9.78 5.33 -0.47
N PRO A 244 -9.23 5.36 -1.72
CA PRO A 244 -9.35 6.52 -2.60
C PRO A 244 -10.77 6.92 -3.00
N GLY A 245 -11.70 5.96 -3.10
CA GLY A 245 -13.11 6.19 -3.42
C GLY A 245 -13.98 6.57 -2.22
N GLY A 246 -13.47 6.46 -0.99
CA GLY A 246 -14.19 6.71 0.25
C GLY A 246 -13.73 5.79 1.37
N ASP A 247 -13.84 6.24 2.61
CA ASP A 247 -13.46 5.45 3.78
C ASP A 247 -14.55 4.44 4.15
N PHE A 248 -14.16 3.25 4.61
CA PHE A 248 -15.09 2.23 5.08
C PHE A 248 -14.57 1.48 6.31
N VAL A 249 -15.47 0.87 7.07
CA VAL A 249 -15.15 -0.12 8.11
C VAL A 249 -15.29 -1.50 7.51
N LEU A 250 -14.28 -2.35 7.71
CA LEU A 250 -14.31 -3.77 7.41
C LEU A 250 -14.03 -4.56 8.69
N VAL A 251 -14.88 -5.54 8.97
CA VAL A 251 -14.70 -6.51 10.04
C VAL A 251 -14.83 -7.90 9.44
N VAL A 252 -13.85 -8.76 9.69
CA VAL A 252 -13.87 -10.18 9.36
C VAL A 252 -13.48 -10.98 10.59
N MET A 253 -14.42 -11.75 11.13
CA MET A 253 -14.17 -12.67 12.25
C MET A 253 -14.38 -14.10 11.75
N THR A 254 -13.39 -14.97 11.90
CA THR A 254 -13.48 -16.41 11.53
C THR A 254 -13.38 -17.34 12.73
N GLU A 255 -14.09 -18.46 12.64
CA GLU A 255 -13.86 -19.68 13.41
C GLU A 255 -13.44 -20.77 12.41
N ASN A 256 -12.31 -21.42 12.62
CA ASN A 256 -11.67 -22.24 11.59
C ASN A 256 -10.98 -23.50 12.15
N THR A 257 -10.85 -24.52 11.30
CA THR A 257 -9.91 -25.64 11.47
C THR A 257 -8.76 -25.60 10.46
N ASP A 258 -8.81 -24.66 9.53
CA ASP A 258 -7.75 -24.32 8.58
C ASP A 258 -7.38 -22.84 8.72
N PHE A 259 -6.24 -22.58 9.39
CA PHE A 259 -5.79 -21.22 9.69
C PHE A 259 -5.30 -20.48 8.44
N ALA A 260 -4.69 -21.21 7.49
CA ALA A 260 -4.26 -20.64 6.21
C ALA A 260 -5.48 -20.29 5.34
N GLY A 261 -6.46 -21.20 5.28
CA GLY A 261 -7.74 -20.94 4.65
C GLY A 261 -8.51 -19.76 5.26
N ALA A 262 -8.42 -19.57 6.58
CA ALA A 262 -9.02 -18.41 7.24
C ALA A 262 -8.36 -17.09 6.81
N GLN A 263 -7.04 -17.08 6.64
CA GLN A 263 -6.30 -15.92 6.10
C GLN A 263 -6.68 -15.66 4.63
N GLU A 264 -6.78 -16.70 3.81
CA GLU A 264 -7.25 -16.59 2.42
C GLU A 264 -8.68 -16.01 2.34
N VAL A 265 -9.61 -16.47 3.17
CA VAL A 265 -10.98 -15.90 3.27
C VAL A 265 -10.95 -14.43 3.68
N ILE A 266 -10.10 -14.02 4.63
CA ILE A 266 -9.96 -12.60 5.01
C ILE A 266 -9.44 -11.78 3.81
N HIS A 267 -8.48 -12.29 3.04
CA HIS A 267 -7.95 -11.62 1.85
C HIS A 267 -8.99 -11.50 0.73
N GLU A 268 -9.73 -12.57 0.43
CA GLU A 268 -10.78 -12.55 -0.59
C GLU A 268 -11.93 -11.61 -0.23
N VAL A 269 -12.37 -11.64 1.04
CA VAL A 269 -13.38 -10.70 1.57
C VAL A 269 -12.87 -9.26 1.48
N THR A 270 -11.61 -9.00 1.80
CA THR A 270 -11.00 -7.65 1.72
C THR A 270 -10.93 -7.15 0.29
N ALA A 271 -10.51 -7.98 -0.66
CA ALA A 271 -10.48 -7.62 -2.08
C ALA A 271 -11.89 -7.31 -2.62
N ALA A 272 -12.89 -8.13 -2.25
CA ALA A 272 -14.29 -7.91 -2.62
C ALA A 272 -14.91 -6.65 -1.96
N ALA A 273 -14.46 -6.31 -0.75
CA ALA A 273 -14.87 -5.09 -0.05
C ALA A 273 -14.23 -3.83 -0.64
N PHE A 274 -12.96 -3.88 -1.03
CA PHE A 274 -12.20 -2.72 -1.49
C PHE A 274 -12.51 -2.30 -2.93
N GLU A 275 -12.83 -3.24 -3.83
CA GLU A 275 -13.09 -2.95 -5.26
C GLU A 275 -14.02 -1.73 -5.52
N PRO A 276 -15.21 -1.59 -4.89
CA PRO A 276 -16.06 -0.40 -5.08
C PRO A 276 -15.42 0.93 -4.63
N PHE A 277 -14.43 0.90 -3.72
CA PHE A 277 -13.70 2.07 -3.22
C PHE A 277 -12.32 2.26 -3.88
N ALA A 278 -11.97 1.44 -4.88
CA ALA A 278 -10.64 1.46 -5.49
C ALA A 278 -10.39 2.68 -6.41
N VAL A 279 -11.44 3.36 -6.87
CA VAL A 279 -11.35 4.50 -7.79
C VAL A 279 -11.89 5.75 -7.11
N ALA A 280 -11.08 6.80 -7.04
CA ALA A 280 -11.57 8.12 -6.72
C ALA A 280 -12.51 8.60 -7.83
N SER A 281 -13.79 8.86 -7.52
CA SER A 281 -14.67 9.66 -8.39
C SER A 281 -13.91 10.93 -8.78
N PRO A 282 -13.73 11.23 -10.07
CA PRO A 282 -12.95 12.40 -10.48
C PRO A 282 -13.60 13.65 -9.86
N PRO A 283 -12.82 14.52 -9.18
CA PRO A 283 -13.38 15.68 -8.52
C PRO A 283 -14.06 16.56 -9.58
N LEU A 284 -15.38 16.67 -9.48
CA LEU A 284 -16.11 17.70 -10.22
C LEU A 284 -15.49 19.05 -9.83
N LEU A 285 -15.12 19.82 -10.85
CA LEU A 285 -14.30 21.03 -10.83
C LEU A 285 -14.94 22.19 -10.04
N GLY A 286 -15.06 22.02 -8.72
CA GLY A 286 -15.69 22.95 -7.79
C GLY A 286 -15.01 23.04 -6.42
N ALA A 287 -14.35 21.97 -5.95
CA ALA A 287 -13.69 21.96 -4.64
C ALA A 287 -12.51 22.96 -4.55
N GLU A 288 -11.62 22.99 -5.55
CA GLU A 288 -10.48 23.93 -5.54
C GLU A 288 -10.89 25.41 -5.75
N LEU A 289 -12.04 25.66 -6.38
CA LEU A 289 -12.58 27.02 -6.52
C LEU A 289 -13.23 27.53 -5.22
N GLY A 290 -13.71 26.64 -4.35
CA GLY A 290 -14.28 27.02 -3.04
C GLY A 290 -13.22 27.45 -2.01
N ALA A 291 -12.04 26.82 -2.03
CA ALA A 291 -10.96 27.12 -1.09
C ALA A 291 -10.34 28.53 -1.29
N LEU A 292 -10.33 29.04 -2.53
CA LEU A 292 -9.82 30.37 -2.87
C LEU A 292 -10.80 31.52 -2.56
N ALA A 293 -12.07 31.22 -2.26
CA ALA A 293 -13.11 32.23 -2.08
C ALA A 293 -13.44 32.56 -0.61
N THR A 294 -12.94 31.79 0.35
CA THR A 294 -13.37 31.86 1.77
C THR A 294 -12.34 32.47 2.72
N SER A 295 -11.07 32.62 2.32
CA SER A 295 -10.00 33.25 3.12
C SER A 295 -10.01 34.78 2.99
N GLY A 296 -10.99 35.43 3.61
CA GLY A 296 -11.12 36.88 3.69
C GLY A 296 -10.07 37.60 4.56
N ARG A 297 -8.76 37.39 4.31
CA ARG A 297 -7.64 38.24 4.78
C ARG A 297 -6.31 37.81 4.13
N PRO A 298 -5.39 38.74 3.79
CA PRO A 298 -4.11 38.38 3.18
C PRO A 298 -3.16 37.78 4.22
N ALA A 299 -2.73 36.53 3.98
CA ALA A 299 -1.61 35.92 4.68
C ALA A 299 -0.35 36.05 3.81
N ASN A 300 0.79 36.39 4.43
CA ASN A 300 2.04 36.62 3.72
C ASN A 300 2.55 35.35 3.02
N LEU A 301 2.82 35.44 1.72
CA LEU A 301 3.68 34.48 1.03
C LEU A 301 5.14 34.69 1.48
N PRO A 302 5.94 33.62 1.65
CA PRO A 302 7.36 33.73 1.98
C PRO A 302 8.13 34.42 0.83
N ALA A 303 9.13 35.22 1.19
CA ALA A 303 9.84 36.11 0.27
C ALA A 303 10.58 35.39 -0.89
N SER A 304 10.84 34.09 -0.76
CA SER A 304 11.42 33.24 -1.81
C SER A 304 10.54 33.11 -3.06
N VAL A 305 9.21 33.21 -2.93
CA VAL A 305 8.27 33.10 -4.06
C VAL A 305 8.12 34.43 -4.82
N VAL A 306 8.43 35.56 -4.17
CA VAL A 306 8.27 36.90 -4.76
C VAL A 306 9.47 37.28 -5.65
N ALA A 307 10.66 36.74 -5.38
CA ALA A 307 11.88 37.09 -6.10
C ALA A 307 11.92 36.56 -7.55
N GLU A 308 11.32 35.40 -7.83
CA GLU A 308 11.43 34.73 -9.13
C GLU A 308 10.44 35.26 -10.19
N ILE A 309 9.44 36.05 -9.78
CA ILE A 309 8.43 36.67 -10.66
C ILE A 309 8.83 38.11 -11.08
N GLN A 310 9.82 38.73 -10.42
CA GLN A 310 10.18 40.14 -10.65
C GLN A 310 11.29 40.37 -11.69
N ALA A 311 11.87 39.33 -12.30
CA ALA A 311 13.07 39.47 -13.13
C ALA A 311 12.84 39.73 -14.64
N GLU A 312 11.66 39.42 -15.21
CA GLU A 312 11.49 39.38 -16.69
C GLU A 312 10.38 40.27 -17.29
N ASN A 313 9.82 41.23 -16.55
CA ASN A 313 8.88 42.22 -17.13
C ASN A 313 9.58 43.51 -17.58
N GLY A 314 10.15 43.47 -18.78
CA GLY A 314 10.50 44.67 -19.55
C GLY A 314 9.25 45.42 -20.02
N THR A 315 9.20 46.73 -19.80
CA THR A 315 8.04 47.59 -20.07
C THR A 315 7.63 47.65 -21.55
N ALA A 316 6.34 47.50 -21.84
CA ALA A 316 5.72 47.93 -23.11
C ALA A 316 4.44 48.75 -22.84
N ALA A 317 4.40 49.98 -23.36
CA ALA A 317 3.30 50.91 -23.16
C ALA A 317 2.22 50.78 -24.26
N LEU A 318 0.95 50.93 -23.88
CA LEU A 318 -0.17 51.03 -24.81
C LEU A 318 -0.13 52.36 -25.58
N GLN A 319 0.10 52.31 -26.90
CA GLN A 319 -0.24 53.40 -27.82
C GLN A 319 -1.44 53.03 -28.71
N ARG A 320 -2.37 53.99 -28.86
CA ARG A 320 -3.38 53.97 -29.92
C ARG A 320 -2.77 54.53 -31.19
N ALA A 321 -2.89 53.80 -32.30
CA ALA A 321 -2.75 54.33 -33.66
C ALA A 321 -4.12 54.35 -34.36
N GLY A 322 -4.29 55.24 -35.33
CA GLY A 322 -5.59 55.61 -35.90
C GLY A 322 -6.24 54.54 -36.77
N ALA A 323 -7.55 54.68 -36.95
CA ALA A 323 -8.30 54.00 -38.01
C ALA A 323 -8.34 54.89 -39.27
N GLU A 324 -8.06 54.31 -40.43
CA GLU A 324 -8.50 54.80 -41.74
C GLU A 324 -8.99 53.62 -42.59
N ASP A 325 -9.87 53.90 -43.54
CA ASP A 325 -10.80 52.93 -44.12
C ASP A 325 -10.17 51.87 -45.05
N SER A 326 -10.57 50.61 -44.87
CA SER A 326 -10.91 49.68 -45.97
C SER A 326 -11.60 48.42 -45.44
N ASP A 327 -12.56 47.89 -46.21
CA ASP A 327 -13.38 46.75 -45.82
C ASP A 327 -12.57 45.45 -45.64
N GLY A 328 -12.73 44.79 -44.48
CA GLY A 328 -12.19 43.43 -44.23
C GLY A 328 -11.08 43.33 -43.18
N GLY A 329 -11.26 43.93 -41.99
CA GLY A 329 -10.26 43.89 -40.92
C GLY A 329 -10.08 42.51 -40.26
N VAL A 330 -8.93 41.87 -40.50
CA VAL A 330 -8.43 40.72 -39.72
C VAL A 330 -7.79 41.24 -38.42
N PHE A 331 -8.24 40.74 -37.27
CA PHE A 331 -7.58 41.00 -35.99
C PHE A 331 -6.41 40.03 -35.78
N GLY A 332 -5.19 40.50 -36.04
CA GLY A 332 -3.97 39.77 -35.67
C GLY A 332 -3.58 40.04 -34.22
N LEU A 333 -3.43 38.98 -33.43
CA LEU A 333 -2.74 39.00 -32.14
C LEU A 333 -1.44 38.19 -32.27
N GLU A 334 -0.30 38.87 -32.41
CA GLU A 334 1.00 38.22 -32.33
C GLU A 334 1.38 37.98 -30.86
N PHE A 335 1.45 36.71 -30.46
CA PHE A 335 2.03 36.31 -29.18
C PHE A 335 3.48 35.85 -29.41
N ALA A 336 4.43 36.77 -29.20
CA ALA A 336 5.84 36.41 -29.14
C ALA A 336 6.21 35.95 -27.71
N GLY A 337 6.80 34.76 -27.57
CA GLY A 337 7.52 34.36 -26.35
C GLY A 337 6.83 33.42 -25.36
N ILE A 338 5.88 32.56 -25.78
CA ILE A 338 5.40 31.46 -24.92
C ILE A 338 6.19 30.18 -25.24
N PRO A 339 6.96 29.58 -24.30
CA PRO A 339 7.59 28.28 -24.53
C PRO A 339 6.53 27.18 -24.64
N ALA A 340 6.81 26.14 -25.43
CA ALA A 340 5.84 25.09 -25.74
C ALA A 340 5.36 24.35 -24.47
N LEU A 341 4.16 24.69 -24.00
CA LEU A 341 3.52 24.02 -22.88
C LEU A 341 3.12 22.59 -23.28
N SER A 342 3.73 21.61 -22.61
CA SER A 342 3.50 20.17 -22.82
C SER A 342 2.13 19.67 -22.34
N ASN A 343 1.30 20.54 -21.74
CA ASN A 343 -0.03 20.20 -21.24
C ASN A 343 -1.14 20.92 -22.04
N PRO A 344 -1.89 20.21 -22.92
CA PRO A 344 -2.91 20.82 -23.76
C PRO A 344 -4.14 21.33 -22.99
N ALA A 345 -4.41 20.81 -21.78
CA ALA A 345 -5.52 21.28 -20.96
C ALA A 345 -5.29 22.72 -20.48
N LEU A 346 -4.04 23.04 -20.12
CA LEU A 346 -3.64 24.35 -19.59
C LEU A 346 -3.69 25.44 -20.68
N LEU A 347 -3.28 25.10 -21.91
CA LEU A 347 -3.44 25.95 -23.09
C LEU A 347 -4.92 26.22 -23.40
N THR A 348 -5.77 25.19 -23.30
CA THR A 348 -7.23 25.31 -23.52
C THR A 348 -7.87 26.24 -22.49
N MET A 349 -7.45 26.17 -21.23
CA MET A 349 -7.92 27.05 -20.15
C MET A 349 -7.54 28.52 -20.38
N LEU A 350 -6.29 28.79 -20.78
CA LEU A 350 -5.82 30.15 -21.09
C LEU A 350 -6.57 30.77 -22.27
N LEU A 351 -6.83 29.99 -23.33
CA LEU A 351 -7.63 30.42 -24.48
C LEU A 351 -9.10 30.70 -24.11
N ALA A 352 -9.69 29.89 -23.23
CA ALA A 352 -11.05 30.13 -22.73
C ALA A 352 -11.14 31.41 -21.88
N LEU A 353 -10.15 31.67 -21.02
CA LEU A 353 -10.06 32.90 -20.23
C LEU A 353 -9.88 34.15 -21.12
N ALA A 354 -9.04 34.06 -22.15
CA ALA A 354 -8.88 35.13 -23.15
C ALA A 354 -10.19 35.42 -23.92
N ALA A 355 -10.94 34.39 -24.32
CA ALA A 355 -12.22 34.55 -25.01
C ALA A 355 -13.29 35.24 -24.15
N VAL A 356 -13.29 34.98 -22.83
CA VAL A 356 -14.18 35.66 -21.87
C VAL A 356 -13.75 37.12 -21.66
N ALA A 357 -12.45 37.41 -21.58
CA ALA A 357 -11.92 38.76 -21.41
C ALA A 357 -12.22 39.71 -22.58
N ILE A 358 -12.35 39.17 -23.81
CA ILE A 358 -12.61 39.95 -25.03
C ILE A 358 -14.13 40.10 -25.32
N GLY A 359 -15.00 39.45 -24.53
CA GLY A 359 -16.45 39.74 -24.52
C GLY A 359 -17.25 39.14 -25.67
N LEU A 360 -16.83 38.00 -26.24
CA LEU A 360 -17.61 37.29 -27.26
C LEU A 360 -18.85 36.60 -26.66
N PRO A 361 -20.04 36.69 -27.28
CA PRO A 361 -21.28 36.15 -26.72
C PRO A 361 -21.35 34.61 -26.78
N ALA A 362 -21.87 34.01 -25.72
CA ALA A 362 -21.87 32.57 -25.44
C ALA A 362 -22.77 31.67 -26.33
N TRP A 363 -22.97 32.01 -27.61
CA TRP A 363 -23.80 31.22 -28.53
C TRP A 363 -23.05 30.04 -29.20
N PHE A 364 -21.72 29.99 -29.09
CA PHE A 364 -20.89 28.93 -29.71
C PHE A 364 -20.97 27.56 -29.01
N ALA A 365 -21.54 27.47 -27.80
CA ALA A 365 -21.55 26.26 -26.98
C ALA A 365 -22.81 25.38 -27.15
N ARG A 366 -23.31 25.18 -28.37
CA ARG A 366 -24.45 24.28 -28.61
C ARG A 366 -24.32 23.43 -29.87
N ARG A 367 -24.21 22.10 -29.65
CA ARG A 367 -24.12 20.97 -30.61
C ARG A 367 -22.74 20.67 -31.23
N GLY A 368 -21.99 19.79 -30.56
CA GLY A 368 -21.59 18.51 -31.17
C GLY A 368 -20.59 18.52 -32.34
N THR A 369 -19.74 19.53 -32.48
CA THR A 369 -18.60 19.50 -33.43
C THR A 369 -17.26 19.41 -32.69
N PRO A 370 -16.36 18.47 -33.05
CA PRO A 370 -15.03 18.39 -32.45
C PRO A 370 -14.18 19.60 -32.86
N LEU A 371 -13.61 20.30 -31.88
CA LEU A 371 -12.87 21.57 -32.06
C LEU A 371 -11.57 21.45 -32.88
N GLY A 372 -11.08 20.23 -33.14
CA GLY A 372 -9.83 19.95 -33.87
C GLY A 372 -9.83 20.24 -35.38
N ARG A 373 -10.73 21.09 -35.89
CA ARG A 373 -10.81 21.50 -37.31
C ARG A 373 -10.73 23.01 -37.56
N LEU A 374 -10.52 23.84 -36.53
CA LEU A 374 -10.53 25.30 -36.64
C LEU A 374 -9.15 25.96 -36.85
N PHE A 375 -8.06 25.17 -36.78
CA PHE A 375 -6.69 25.67 -36.84
C PHE A 375 -5.82 24.80 -37.75
N SER A 376 -4.98 25.44 -38.57
CA SER A 376 -3.89 24.76 -39.30
C SER A 376 -2.53 25.26 -38.79
N TYR A 377 -1.60 24.31 -38.63
CA TYR A 377 -0.23 24.59 -38.21
C TYR A 377 0.67 24.77 -39.43
N GLY A 378 1.37 25.90 -39.51
CA GLY A 378 2.47 26.10 -40.44
C GLY A 378 3.75 25.43 -39.92
N ALA A 379 4.64 25.01 -40.84
CA ALA A 379 5.89 24.32 -40.49
C ALA A 379 6.85 25.14 -39.60
N ASN A 380 6.62 26.45 -39.47
CA ASN A 380 7.41 27.36 -38.63
C ASN A 380 6.73 27.70 -37.29
N GLY A 381 5.70 26.95 -36.87
CA GLY A 381 5.03 27.10 -35.57
C GLY A 381 3.95 28.18 -35.49
N SER A 382 3.61 28.85 -36.60
CA SER A 382 2.47 29.78 -36.64
C SER A 382 1.12 29.06 -36.75
N VAL A 383 0.11 29.61 -36.07
CA VAL A 383 -1.26 29.07 -36.00
C VAL A 383 -2.23 30.06 -36.64
N ASN A 384 -2.91 29.65 -37.71
CA ASN A 384 -3.91 30.46 -38.39
C ASN A 384 -5.33 29.92 -38.16
N ALA A 385 -6.28 30.83 -37.92
CA ALA A 385 -7.71 30.51 -37.83
C ALA A 385 -8.38 30.63 -39.20
N VAL A 386 -9.27 29.68 -39.55
CA VAL A 386 -10.00 29.69 -40.82
C VAL A 386 -11.49 29.95 -40.57
N ALA A 387 -12.02 31.02 -41.17
CA ALA A 387 -13.45 31.35 -41.10
C ALA A 387 -14.25 30.67 -42.24
N PRO A 388 -15.45 30.11 -41.97
CA PRO A 388 -16.32 29.58 -43.02
C PRO A 388 -17.07 30.69 -43.74
N GLN A 389 -17.17 30.61 -45.08
CA GLN A 389 -18.02 31.52 -45.86
C GLN A 389 -19.52 31.19 -45.69
N PRO A 390 -20.41 32.20 -45.74
CA PRO A 390 -21.85 31.99 -45.66
C PRO A 390 -22.41 31.45 -46.98
N ALA A 391 -23.37 30.52 -46.90
CA ALA A 391 -24.08 29.99 -48.06
C ALA A 391 -25.24 30.92 -48.48
N SER A 392 -25.23 31.41 -49.72
CA SER A 392 -26.37 32.13 -50.31
C SER A 392 -26.54 31.89 -51.82
N GLY A 393 -27.59 31.14 -52.17
CA GLY A 393 -28.50 31.45 -53.29
C GLY A 393 -28.05 31.42 -54.77
N ALA A 394 -28.74 30.56 -55.52
CA ALA A 394 -29.30 30.77 -56.87
C ALA A 394 -28.59 30.25 -58.14
N SER A 395 -29.43 29.69 -59.04
CA SER A 395 -29.16 29.16 -60.40
C SER A 395 -28.24 27.93 -60.50
N GLY A 396 -28.41 26.99 -61.44
CA GLY A 396 -29.51 26.77 -62.39
C GLY A 396 -29.16 25.68 -63.43
N ALA A 397 -30.18 24.97 -63.93
CA ALA A 397 -30.19 24.05 -65.09
C ALA A 397 -29.55 22.63 -65.00
N ASP A 398 -30.36 21.66 -65.44
CA ASP A 398 -30.07 20.40 -66.14
C ASP A 398 -29.09 19.33 -65.59
N ALA A 399 -29.66 18.24 -65.03
CA ALA A 399 -29.83 17.00 -65.78
C ALA A 399 -30.80 15.97 -65.11
N ARG A 400 -31.90 15.67 -65.80
CA ARG A 400 -32.44 14.33 -66.20
C ARG A 400 -31.92 13.09 -65.40
N VAL A 401 -32.72 12.06 -65.04
CA VAL A 401 -34.10 11.66 -65.44
C VAL A 401 -34.65 10.49 -64.58
N ARG A 402 -35.98 10.46 -64.30
CA ARG A 402 -36.88 9.32 -63.92
C ARG A 402 -36.53 8.42 -62.70
N ALA A 403 -37.47 7.77 -61.99
CA ALA A 403 -38.94 7.67 -61.99
C ALA A 403 -39.43 7.66 -60.51
N ASP A 404 -40.60 8.19 -60.12
CA ASP A 404 -41.96 7.61 -60.24
C ASP A 404 -42.01 6.14 -59.73
N ARG A 405 -42.90 5.69 -58.82
CA ARG A 405 -44.24 6.21 -58.44
C ARG A 405 -44.79 5.53 -57.15
N ALA A 406 -45.70 6.20 -56.43
CA ALA A 406 -46.95 5.77 -55.72
C ALA A 406 -47.23 4.26 -55.39
N GLU A 407 -48.05 3.84 -54.41
CA GLU A 407 -48.93 4.53 -53.44
C GLU A 407 -49.50 3.58 -52.33
N ARG A 408 -49.97 4.18 -51.23
CA ARG A 408 -51.13 3.84 -50.34
C ARG A 408 -51.66 2.39 -50.21
N GLY A 409 -51.90 1.98 -48.96
CA GLY A 409 -52.91 0.95 -48.62
C GLY A 409 -53.06 0.73 -47.10
N VAL A 410 -54.19 1.15 -46.51
CA VAL A 410 -54.52 1.01 -45.08
C VAL A 410 -55.76 0.10 -44.94
N VAL A 411 -55.93 -0.60 -43.80
CA VAL A 411 -57.19 -0.72 -42.98
C VAL A 411 -57.45 -2.12 -42.35
N MET A 412 -57.64 -2.14 -41.01
CA MET A 412 -58.41 -3.08 -40.13
C MET A 412 -57.96 -4.53 -39.78
N ARG A 413 -57.26 -4.66 -38.64
CA ARG A 413 -57.67 -5.29 -37.36
C ARG A 413 -58.75 -6.41 -37.32
N PHE A 414 -58.33 -7.64 -37.02
CA PHE A 414 -58.90 -8.66 -36.08
C PHE A 414 -57.95 -9.90 -36.07
N GLY A 415 -57.90 -10.83 -35.09
CA GLY A 415 -58.50 -10.90 -33.74
C GLY A 415 -58.36 -12.28 -33.04
N ASN A 416 -57.50 -12.38 -32.01
CA ASN A 416 -57.30 -13.52 -31.06
C ASN A 416 -57.03 -14.97 -31.59
N ARG A 417 -55.82 -15.48 -31.35
CA ARG A 417 -55.60 -16.67 -30.49
C ARG A 417 -54.13 -16.76 -30.00
N ARG A 418 -53.92 -17.47 -28.88
CA ARG A 418 -52.61 -17.72 -28.26
C ARG A 418 -51.89 -18.89 -28.94
N GLU A 419 -50.57 -18.80 -29.03
CA GLU A 419 -49.63 -19.93 -28.95
C GLU A 419 -48.32 -19.42 -28.32
N ASP A 420 -47.56 -20.29 -27.66
CA ASP A 420 -46.34 -19.94 -26.94
C ASP A 420 -45.19 -19.66 -27.92
N GLU A 421 -44.58 -18.47 -27.86
CA GLU A 421 -43.29 -18.21 -28.49
C GLU A 421 -42.16 -18.27 -27.46
N GLY A 422 -41.20 -19.16 -27.74
CA GLY A 422 -40.00 -19.35 -26.92
C GLY A 422 -39.04 -18.16 -26.99
N ARG A 423 -38.06 -18.19 -26.07
CA ARG A 423 -37.01 -17.18 -25.94
C ARG A 423 -36.29 -16.95 -27.28
N PRO A 424 -36.02 -15.69 -27.69
CA PRO A 424 -35.26 -15.42 -28.91
C PRO A 424 -33.81 -15.91 -28.73
N ASN A 425 -33.33 -16.68 -29.71
CA ASN A 425 -31.92 -17.09 -29.80
C ASN A 425 -31.02 -15.85 -29.85
N GLN A 426 -30.22 -15.61 -28.80
CA GLN A 426 -29.07 -14.73 -28.91
C GLN A 426 -28.01 -15.42 -29.77
N VAL A 427 -27.81 -14.89 -30.98
CA VAL A 427 -26.67 -15.28 -31.82
C VAL A 427 -25.42 -14.69 -31.17
N LEU A 428 -24.62 -15.56 -30.52
CA LEU A 428 -23.28 -15.22 -30.09
C LEU A 428 -22.43 -14.90 -31.34
N PRO A 429 -21.69 -13.77 -31.38
CA PRO A 429 -20.82 -13.48 -32.51
C PRO A 429 -19.65 -14.47 -32.55
N ALA A 430 -19.43 -15.06 -33.72
CA ALA A 430 -18.34 -16.01 -33.94
C ALA A 430 -16.99 -15.29 -34.14
N SER A 431 -15.92 -15.97 -33.71
CA SER A 431 -14.50 -15.67 -33.96
C SER A 431 -13.97 -14.29 -33.51
N ARG A 432 -13.10 -14.30 -32.49
CA ARG A 432 -12.04 -13.28 -32.39
C ARG A 432 -11.14 -13.37 -33.62
N SER A 433 -10.66 -12.23 -34.09
CA SER A 433 -9.72 -12.15 -35.20
C SER A 433 -8.34 -12.67 -34.79
N VAL A 434 -7.57 -13.17 -35.76
CA VAL A 434 -6.18 -13.63 -35.53
C VAL A 434 -5.28 -12.49 -35.01
N ALA A 435 -5.65 -11.23 -35.27
CA ALA A 435 -4.97 -10.05 -34.71
C ALA A 435 -5.12 -9.95 -33.18
N GLU A 436 -6.32 -10.17 -32.63
CA GLU A 436 -6.59 -10.10 -31.17
C GLU A 436 -5.89 -11.21 -30.36
N VAL A 437 -5.47 -12.30 -31.00
CA VAL A 437 -4.67 -13.36 -30.36
C VAL A 437 -3.20 -12.93 -30.25
N ARG A 438 -2.72 -12.08 -31.17
CA ARG A 438 -1.32 -11.64 -31.24
C ARG A 438 -0.95 -10.56 -30.22
N GLU A 439 -1.94 -9.90 -29.62
CA GLU A 439 -1.75 -8.79 -28.67
C GLU A 439 -1.95 -9.19 -27.19
N GLN A 440 -2.16 -10.48 -26.88
CA GLN A 440 -2.28 -10.90 -25.49
C GLN A 440 -0.92 -10.80 -24.78
N PRO A 441 -0.81 -10.02 -23.68
CA PRO A 441 0.46 -9.88 -22.96
C PRO A 441 0.84 -11.20 -22.28
N VAL A 442 2.11 -11.58 -22.39
CA VAL A 442 2.67 -12.71 -21.65
C VAL A 442 2.71 -12.32 -20.17
N LEU A 443 1.70 -12.75 -19.41
CA LEU A 443 1.61 -12.49 -17.99
C LEU A 443 2.72 -13.26 -17.25
N PRO A 444 3.58 -12.58 -16.46
CA PRO A 444 4.53 -13.26 -15.61
C PRO A 444 3.81 -14.14 -14.56
N SER A 445 4.52 -15.12 -14.02
CA SER A 445 3.98 -15.91 -12.90
C SER A 445 3.73 -15.01 -11.69
N ARG A 446 2.46 -14.91 -11.26
CA ARG A 446 2.06 -14.20 -10.02
C ARG A 446 2.77 -14.72 -8.76
N ARG A 447 3.35 -15.93 -8.79
CA ARG A 447 4.19 -16.46 -7.70
C ARG A 447 5.61 -15.89 -7.75
N LEU A 448 6.16 -15.67 -8.94
CA LEU A 448 7.48 -15.04 -9.12
C LEU A 448 7.43 -13.52 -8.94
N GLN A 449 6.33 -12.86 -9.34
CA GLN A 449 6.11 -11.43 -9.08
C GLN A 449 6.08 -11.14 -7.58
N ARG A 450 5.21 -11.82 -6.82
CA ARG A 450 5.16 -11.67 -5.35
C ARG A 450 6.51 -11.92 -4.67
N LEU A 451 7.29 -12.88 -5.16
CA LEU A 451 8.64 -13.14 -4.63
C LEU A 451 9.61 -11.98 -4.92
N ALA A 452 9.59 -11.43 -6.14
CA ALA A 452 10.43 -10.30 -6.52
C ALA A 452 10.02 -9.00 -5.80
N GLU A 453 8.71 -8.76 -5.67
CA GLU A 453 8.12 -7.66 -4.90
C GLU A 453 8.51 -7.74 -3.43
N HIS A 454 8.49 -8.94 -2.83
CA HIS A 454 8.93 -9.17 -1.46
C HIS A 454 10.43 -8.87 -1.27
N PHE A 455 11.30 -9.33 -2.17
CA PHE A 455 12.73 -9.00 -2.10
C PHE A 455 13.03 -7.51 -2.29
N GLN A 456 12.29 -6.84 -3.17
CA GLN A 456 12.41 -5.39 -3.35
C GLN A 456 11.99 -4.64 -2.07
N ALA A 457 10.81 -4.97 -1.52
CA ALA A 457 10.31 -4.38 -0.28
C ALA A 457 11.26 -4.61 0.92
N GLN A 458 11.85 -5.81 1.06
CA GLN A 458 12.88 -6.06 2.07
C GLN A 458 14.15 -5.23 1.85
N THR A 459 14.58 -5.04 0.60
CA THR A 459 15.77 -4.24 0.26
C THR A 459 15.55 -2.77 0.61
N ASP A 460 14.37 -2.23 0.27
CA ASP A 460 14.00 -0.84 0.53
C ASP A 460 13.85 -0.59 2.04
N LEU A 461 13.23 -1.52 2.78
CA LEU A 461 13.11 -1.47 4.24
C LEU A 461 14.47 -1.50 4.94
N LEU A 462 15.35 -2.46 4.59
CA LEU A 462 16.69 -2.54 5.18
C LEU A 462 17.53 -1.31 4.83
N GLY A 463 17.34 -0.74 3.63
CA GLY A 463 17.95 0.52 3.23
C GLY A 463 17.50 1.70 4.09
N SER A 464 16.20 1.84 4.35
CA SER A 464 15.67 2.92 5.19
C SER A 464 16.04 2.75 6.67
N MET A 465 15.96 1.52 7.20
CA MET A 465 16.35 1.22 8.59
C MET A 465 17.83 1.52 8.82
N ARG A 466 18.72 1.16 7.87
CA ARG A 466 20.14 1.48 7.98
C ARG A 466 20.37 3.00 8.02
N ALA A 467 19.74 3.75 7.12
CA ALA A 467 19.89 5.21 7.09
C ALA A 467 19.40 5.87 8.39
N GLN A 468 18.26 5.44 8.94
CA GLN A 468 17.76 5.94 10.23
C GLN A 468 18.67 5.57 11.40
N PHE A 469 19.25 4.36 11.40
CA PHE A 469 20.21 3.94 12.43
C PHE A 469 21.53 4.71 12.33
N GLU A 470 22.01 4.99 11.10
CA GLU A 470 23.18 5.83 10.84
C GLU A 470 22.94 7.27 11.36
N ASP A 471 21.80 7.89 11.04
CA ASP A 471 21.40 9.24 11.50
C ASP A 471 21.28 9.35 13.05
N GLU A 472 20.70 8.34 13.72
CA GLU A 472 20.54 8.35 15.19
C GLU A 472 21.84 8.02 15.94
N MET A 473 22.76 7.28 15.33
CA MET A 473 24.04 6.91 15.94
C MET A 473 25.16 7.94 15.71
N GLU A 474 25.11 8.72 14.63
CA GLU A 474 26.11 9.77 14.32
C GLU A 474 26.35 10.73 15.51
N PRO A 475 25.31 11.32 16.16
CA PRO A 475 25.50 12.21 17.32
C PRO A 475 26.15 11.53 18.53
N LEU A 476 25.90 10.22 18.72
CA LEU A 476 26.48 9.45 19.82
C LEU A 476 27.96 9.13 19.55
N GLN A 477 28.28 8.77 18.31
CA GLN A 477 29.65 8.52 17.86
C GLN A 477 30.50 9.79 17.90
N ASP A 478 29.93 10.94 17.51
CA ASP A 478 30.55 12.27 17.67
C ASP A 478 30.76 12.64 19.14
N LEU A 479 29.79 12.37 20.02
CA LEU A 479 29.92 12.60 21.46
C LEU A 479 31.06 11.77 22.06
N LEU A 480 31.10 10.47 21.77
CA LEU A 480 32.19 9.57 22.19
C LEU A 480 33.56 10.05 21.69
N THR A 481 33.62 10.45 20.42
CA THR A 481 34.84 10.97 19.79
C THR A 481 35.28 12.28 20.43
N SER A 482 34.35 13.19 20.72
CA SER A 482 34.62 14.47 21.39
C SER A 482 35.10 14.28 22.84
N GLN A 483 34.47 13.36 23.59
CA GLN A 483 34.89 12.98 24.94
C GLN A 483 36.29 12.35 24.95
N ALA A 484 36.60 11.44 24.04
CA ALA A 484 37.93 10.82 23.91
C ALA A 484 39.03 11.87 23.61
N HIS A 485 38.76 12.84 22.73
CA HIS A 485 39.66 13.96 22.46
C HIS A 485 39.78 14.94 23.64
N ALA A 486 38.72 15.15 24.41
CA ALA A 486 38.77 15.94 25.64
C ALA A 486 39.65 15.26 26.70
N MET A 487 39.48 13.94 26.90
CA MET A 487 40.28 13.16 27.85
C MET A 487 41.76 13.12 27.46
N HIS A 488 42.09 12.88 26.19
CA HIS A 488 43.46 12.94 25.70
C HIS A 488 44.13 14.30 25.97
N ARG A 489 43.41 15.41 25.79
CA ARG A 489 43.94 16.75 26.10
C ARG A 489 44.13 16.96 27.60
N LEU A 490 43.24 16.44 28.45
CA LEU A 490 43.40 16.49 29.90
C LEU A 490 44.63 15.70 30.36
N LEU A 491 44.82 14.49 29.84
CA LEU A 491 45.99 13.66 30.14
C LEU A 491 47.29 14.29 29.63
N ALA A 492 47.33 14.81 28.40
CA ALA A 492 48.51 15.52 27.88
C ALA A 492 48.86 16.78 28.69
N ASN A 493 47.86 17.57 29.10
CA ASN A 493 48.06 18.73 29.99
C ASN A 493 48.54 18.31 31.40
N LEU A 494 48.12 17.13 31.87
CA LEU A 494 48.57 16.58 33.14
C LEU A 494 50.02 16.08 33.04
N GLU A 495 50.40 15.41 31.95
CA GLU A 495 51.78 15.00 31.66
C GLU A 495 52.72 16.20 31.52
N GLU A 496 52.30 17.27 30.83
CA GLU A 496 53.01 18.56 30.76
C GLU A 496 53.27 19.13 32.17
N ARG A 497 52.26 19.09 33.04
CA ARG A 497 52.34 19.58 34.42
C ARG A 497 53.20 18.69 35.33
N LEU A 498 53.19 17.38 35.11
CA LEU A 498 53.97 16.39 35.87
C LEU A 498 55.41 16.28 35.35
N ARG A 499 55.73 16.76 34.14
CA ARG A 499 57.06 16.67 33.54
C ARG A 499 58.20 17.10 34.48
N PRO A 500 58.17 18.25 35.18
CA PRO A 500 59.28 18.64 36.04
C PRO A 500 59.49 17.68 37.23
N LEU A 501 58.43 16.99 37.66
CA LEU A 501 58.47 16.01 38.74
C LEU A 501 58.97 14.65 38.25
N ASN A 502 58.60 14.26 37.02
CA ASN A 502 59.15 13.11 36.31
C ASN A 502 60.66 13.30 36.04
N GLU A 503 61.06 14.42 35.44
CA GLU A 503 62.47 14.76 35.16
C GLU A 503 63.31 14.79 36.45
N TYR A 504 62.75 15.24 37.57
CA TYR A 504 63.39 15.16 38.88
C TYR A 504 63.54 13.72 39.37
N ALA A 505 62.48 12.91 39.31
CA ALA A 505 62.51 11.51 39.75
C ALA A 505 63.48 10.65 38.91
N ASP A 506 63.46 10.83 37.58
CA ASP A 506 64.34 10.13 36.65
C ASP A 506 65.80 10.60 36.78
N GLY A 507 66.01 11.89 37.04
CA GLY A 507 67.33 12.45 37.35
C GLY A 507 67.92 11.89 38.65
N GLU A 508 67.12 11.82 39.72
CA GLU A 508 67.55 11.22 40.99
C GLU A 508 67.76 9.71 40.87
N GLU A 509 66.94 8.99 40.10
CA GLU A 509 67.17 7.57 39.82
C GLU A 509 68.46 7.34 39.02
N ALA A 510 68.72 8.14 37.98
CA ALA A 510 69.98 8.06 37.22
C ALA A 510 71.21 8.40 38.09
N ASN A 511 71.10 9.40 38.96
CA ASN A 511 72.12 9.75 39.96
C ASN A 511 72.38 8.59 40.94
N LEU A 512 71.31 7.94 41.39
CA LEU A 512 71.36 6.81 42.32
C LEU A 512 71.97 5.57 41.68
N VAL A 513 71.57 5.20 40.46
CA VAL A 513 72.14 4.09 39.70
C VAL A 513 73.64 4.33 39.43
N ALA A 514 74.04 5.56 39.08
CA ALA A 514 75.44 5.92 38.91
C ALA A 514 76.22 5.90 40.24
N LEU A 515 75.58 6.20 41.38
CA LEU A 515 76.18 6.05 42.71
C LEU A 515 76.36 4.57 43.09
N GLU A 516 75.34 3.73 42.88
CA GLU A 516 75.39 2.29 43.13
C GLU A 516 76.48 1.62 42.30
N HIS A 517 76.60 1.95 41.01
CA HIS A 517 77.66 1.41 40.14
C HIS A 517 79.07 1.80 40.63
N ARG A 518 79.29 3.06 41.02
CA ARG A 518 80.57 3.51 41.61
C ARG A 518 80.89 2.85 42.96
N ILE A 519 79.87 2.54 43.78
CA ILE A 519 80.04 1.80 45.03
C ILE A 519 80.45 0.35 44.75
N GLN A 520 79.90 -0.28 43.71
CA GLN A 520 80.26 -1.63 43.27
C GLN A 520 81.68 -1.69 42.69
N ASP A 521 82.04 -0.76 41.81
CA ASP A 521 83.38 -0.69 41.20
C ASP A 521 84.49 -0.31 42.20
N GLY A 522 84.15 0.41 43.27
CA GLY A 522 85.08 0.92 44.29
C GLY A 522 85.68 -0.13 45.24
N GLY A 523 85.20 -1.39 45.21
CA GLY A 523 85.90 -2.54 45.78
C GLY A 523 86.03 -2.61 47.32
N ALA A 524 85.22 -1.90 48.10
CA ALA A 524 85.32 -1.89 49.56
C ALA A 524 83.99 -1.96 50.32
N ASP A 525 83.74 -3.10 51.00
CA ASP A 525 82.60 -3.38 51.89
C ASP A 525 82.31 -2.31 52.96
N HIS A 526 83.29 -1.48 53.31
CA HIS A 526 83.09 -0.41 54.29
C HIS A 526 82.40 0.82 53.69
N VAL A 527 82.67 1.14 52.42
CA VAL A 527 82.01 2.25 51.71
C VAL A 527 80.55 1.90 51.47
N ALA A 528 80.27 0.70 50.94
CA ALA A 528 78.91 0.22 50.72
C ALA A 528 78.05 0.26 51.99
N ARG A 529 78.58 -0.21 53.14
CA ARG A 529 77.86 -0.19 54.43
C ARG A 529 77.58 1.22 54.97
N ASN A 530 78.49 2.18 54.77
CA ASN A 530 78.28 3.54 55.25
C ASN A 530 77.29 4.33 54.37
N PHE A 531 77.20 4.02 53.07
CA PHE A 531 76.27 4.68 52.15
C PHE A 531 74.91 3.96 52.00
N ALA A 532 74.77 2.70 52.44
CA ALA A 532 73.51 1.96 52.35
C ALA A 532 72.27 2.72 52.94
N PRO A 533 72.33 3.37 54.12
CA PRO A 533 71.18 4.11 54.65
C PRO A 533 70.80 5.32 53.80
N TYR A 534 71.78 5.92 53.10
CA TYR A 534 71.55 7.03 52.17
C TYR A 534 70.89 6.51 50.88
N VAL A 535 71.35 5.37 50.35
CA VAL A 535 70.77 4.74 49.16
C VAL A 535 69.32 4.31 49.41
N GLU A 536 69.01 3.68 50.55
CA GLU A 536 67.63 3.31 50.90
C GLU A 536 66.72 4.54 51.07
N GLU A 537 67.20 5.62 51.71
CA GLU A 537 66.45 6.87 51.84
C GLU A 537 66.18 7.54 50.48
N GLN A 538 67.13 7.48 49.52
CA GLN A 538 66.89 7.99 48.17
C GLN A 538 65.92 7.09 47.37
N ARG A 539 66.02 5.76 47.47
CA ARG A 539 65.03 4.85 46.87
C ARG A 539 63.62 5.14 47.40
N ARG A 540 63.48 5.36 48.72
CA ARG A 540 62.21 5.74 49.36
C ARG A 540 61.66 7.05 48.78
N ARG A 541 62.50 8.08 48.64
CA ARG A 541 62.09 9.39 48.08
C ARG A 541 61.67 9.32 46.60
N ILE A 542 62.39 8.54 45.79
CA ILE A 542 62.05 8.33 44.38
C ILE A 542 60.71 7.58 44.28
N SER A 543 60.50 6.53 45.09
CA SER A 543 59.22 5.82 45.19
C SER A 543 58.09 6.76 45.59
N GLU A 544 58.23 7.52 46.67
CA GLU A 544 57.22 8.47 47.15
C GLU A 544 56.89 9.55 46.12
N THR A 545 57.86 9.94 45.30
CA THR A 545 57.66 10.90 44.20
C THR A 545 56.86 10.25 43.05
N ARG A 546 57.18 9.01 42.67
CA ARG A 546 56.42 8.24 41.67
C ARG A 546 55.00 7.93 42.14
N ASP A 547 54.83 7.54 43.39
CA ASP A 547 53.51 7.34 44.00
C ASP A 547 52.66 8.62 43.96
N GLN A 548 53.26 9.80 44.16
CA GLN A 548 52.57 11.10 44.01
C GLN A 548 52.20 11.46 42.56
N ILE A 549 53.02 11.05 41.59
CA ILE A 549 52.74 11.20 40.15
C ILE A 549 51.54 10.32 39.77
N ASP A 550 51.55 9.05 40.17
CA ASP A 550 50.48 8.09 39.87
C ASP A 550 49.17 8.42 40.62
N GLN A 551 49.25 8.94 41.85
CA GLN A 551 48.08 9.46 42.58
C GLN A 551 47.42 10.65 41.87
N GLN A 552 48.18 11.47 41.13
CA GLN A 552 47.63 12.56 40.33
C GLN A 552 47.06 12.09 38.99
N ARG A 553 47.60 11.02 38.41
CA ARG A 553 47.17 10.45 37.12
C ARG A 553 45.95 9.54 37.22
N THR A 554 45.91 8.68 38.23
CA THR A 554 44.89 7.63 38.40
C THR A 554 43.44 8.14 38.32
N PRO A 555 43.06 9.27 38.95
CA PRO A 555 41.67 9.76 38.88
C PRO A 555 41.21 10.12 37.46
N PHE A 556 42.12 10.58 36.58
CA PHE A 556 41.77 10.92 35.20
C PHE A 556 41.57 9.68 34.34
N LEU A 557 42.38 8.64 34.55
CA LEU A 557 42.21 7.35 33.88
C LEU A 557 40.88 6.69 34.28
N GLN A 558 40.60 6.61 35.59
CA GLN A 558 39.36 6.06 36.12
C GLN A 558 38.13 6.84 35.64
N TYR A 559 38.20 8.17 35.62
CA TYR A 559 37.12 8.99 35.08
C TYR A 559 36.90 8.75 33.57
N GLY A 560 37.98 8.56 32.79
CA GLY A 560 37.88 8.21 31.37
C GLY A 560 37.24 6.84 31.12
N GLU A 561 37.63 5.83 31.90
CA GLU A 561 37.03 4.49 31.84
C GLU A 561 35.54 4.52 32.22
N GLN A 562 35.19 5.18 33.33
CA GLN A 562 33.79 5.32 33.78
C GLN A 562 32.90 6.06 32.77
N GLN A 563 33.41 7.09 32.09
CA GLN A 563 32.65 7.76 31.02
C GLN A 563 32.38 6.82 29.85
N ARG A 564 33.37 6.01 29.43
CA ARG A 564 33.16 4.98 28.39
C ARG A 564 32.13 3.95 28.84
N GLU A 565 32.29 3.36 30.03
CA GLU A 565 31.35 2.38 30.59
C GLU A 565 29.92 2.93 30.73
N THR A 566 29.76 4.23 31.00
CA THR A 566 28.45 4.89 31.04
C THR A 566 27.75 4.87 29.68
N VAL A 567 28.50 5.05 28.58
CA VAL A 567 27.92 5.00 27.22
C VAL A 567 27.67 3.55 26.78
N GLU A 568 28.57 2.62 27.08
CA GLU A 568 28.35 1.18 26.85
C GLU A 568 27.08 0.69 27.58
N SER A 569 26.89 1.09 28.84
CA SER A 569 25.68 0.78 29.62
C SER A 569 24.42 1.51 29.13
N ALA A 570 24.54 2.56 28.33
CA ALA A 570 23.42 3.21 27.67
C ALA A 570 23.07 2.53 26.34
N LEU A 571 24.05 1.89 25.70
CA LEU A 571 23.89 1.08 24.49
C LEU A 571 23.36 -0.32 24.78
N SER A 572 23.72 -0.93 25.92
CA SER A 572 23.31 -2.29 26.29
C SER A 572 21.80 -2.51 26.40
N ARG A 573 21.00 -1.42 26.43
CA ARG A 573 19.53 -1.48 26.32
C ARG A 573 19.06 -2.02 24.96
N PHE A 574 19.91 -2.02 23.95
CA PHE A 574 19.64 -2.49 22.59
C PHE A 574 20.12 -3.92 22.34
N ASP A 575 20.85 -4.54 23.28
CA ASP A 575 21.46 -5.86 23.09
C ASP A 575 20.39 -6.93 22.76
N SER A 576 19.24 -6.89 23.46
CA SER A 576 18.10 -7.78 23.18
C SER A 576 17.52 -7.61 21.77
N ASP A 577 17.50 -6.38 21.26
CA ASP A 577 16.91 -6.06 19.96
C ASP A 577 17.88 -6.44 18.83
N ILE A 578 19.18 -6.30 19.07
CA ILE A 578 20.25 -6.79 18.20
C ILE A 578 20.22 -8.33 18.13
N GLU A 579 20.16 -9.02 19.27
CA GLU A 579 20.07 -10.48 19.32
C GLU A 579 18.80 -11.00 18.62
N ALA A 580 17.65 -10.34 18.82
CA ALA A 580 16.41 -10.69 18.14
C ALA A 580 16.49 -10.47 16.62
N LEU A 581 17.13 -9.38 16.18
CA LEU A 581 17.37 -9.10 14.75
C LEU A 581 18.30 -10.14 14.12
N GLU A 582 19.40 -10.50 14.78
CA GLU A 582 20.32 -11.55 14.31
C GLU A 582 19.61 -12.91 14.16
N GLN A 583 18.78 -13.30 15.14
CA GLN A 583 18.00 -14.54 15.07
C GLN A 583 16.98 -14.52 13.92
N ASN A 584 16.27 -13.39 13.73
CA ASN A 584 15.30 -13.25 12.64
C ASN A 584 15.98 -13.35 11.26
N LEU A 585 17.09 -12.62 11.06
CA LEU A 585 17.89 -12.68 9.83
C LEU A 585 18.47 -14.09 9.59
N ALA A 586 18.85 -14.81 10.64
CA ALA A 586 19.32 -16.19 10.54
C ALA A 586 18.23 -17.15 10.06
N GLU A 587 16.99 -17.03 10.54
CA GLU A 587 15.88 -17.88 10.05
C GLU A 587 15.41 -17.46 8.65
N GLN A 588 15.33 -16.16 8.33
CA GLN A 588 15.06 -15.71 6.96
C GLN A 588 16.08 -16.29 5.96
N ARG A 589 17.38 -16.25 6.33
CA ARG A 589 18.44 -16.89 5.56
C ARG A 589 18.24 -18.41 5.46
N ARG A 590 17.82 -19.09 6.52
CA ARG A 590 17.53 -20.53 6.52
C ARG A 590 16.37 -20.89 5.59
N VAL A 591 15.28 -20.12 5.61
CA VAL A 591 14.12 -20.27 4.70
C VAL A 591 14.55 -20.07 3.25
N MET A 592 15.30 -19.00 2.95
CA MET A 592 15.76 -18.72 1.60
C MET A 592 16.74 -19.78 1.07
N MET A 593 17.65 -20.29 1.89
CA MET A 593 18.53 -21.40 1.48
C MET A 593 17.73 -22.69 1.21
N ARG A 594 16.73 -23.04 2.05
CA ARG A 594 15.81 -24.16 1.77
C ARG A 594 15.07 -23.99 0.44
N MET A 595 14.64 -22.78 0.11
CA MET A 595 13.97 -22.49 -1.17
C MET A 595 14.93 -22.64 -2.37
N LEU A 596 16.16 -22.12 -2.26
CA LEU A 596 17.19 -22.27 -3.29
C LEU A 596 17.59 -23.73 -3.50
N ASP A 597 17.69 -24.52 -2.43
CA ASP A 597 17.98 -25.95 -2.51
C ASP A 597 16.81 -26.74 -3.13
N ALA A 598 15.56 -26.38 -2.82
CA ALA A 598 14.39 -26.94 -3.50
C ALA A 598 14.39 -26.62 -5.01
N MET A 599 14.74 -25.40 -5.40
CA MET A 599 14.90 -24.98 -6.81
C MET A 599 16.11 -25.64 -7.51
N ARG A 600 17.08 -26.15 -6.75
CA ARG A 600 18.25 -26.90 -7.25
C ARG A 600 18.06 -28.41 -7.22
N SER A 601 16.95 -28.91 -6.67
CA SER A 601 16.67 -30.33 -6.58
C SER A 601 16.59 -30.99 -7.96
N GLU A 602 17.07 -32.23 -8.07
CA GLU A 602 16.98 -33.03 -9.30
C GLU A 602 15.53 -33.13 -9.82
N THR A 603 14.57 -33.26 -8.90
CA THR A 603 13.14 -33.26 -9.20
C THR A 603 12.68 -31.95 -9.87
N PHE A 604 13.06 -30.79 -9.33
CA PHE A 604 12.70 -29.50 -9.93
C PHE A 604 13.41 -29.27 -11.26
N GLY A 605 14.67 -29.69 -11.37
CA GLY A 605 15.42 -29.71 -12.64
C GLY A 605 14.70 -30.51 -13.73
N ALA A 606 14.27 -31.74 -13.42
CA ALA A 606 13.56 -32.60 -14.36
C ALA A 606 12.17 -32.04 -14.73
N VAL A 607 11.43 -31.46 -13.78
CA VAL A 607 10.15 -30.77 -14.07
C VAL A 607 10.37 -29.59 -15.02
N LYS A 608 11.42 -28.79 -14.79
CA LYS A 608 11.79 -27.68 -15.67
C LYS A 608 12.17 -28.16 -17.07
N GLU A 609 12.97 -29.23 -17.18
CA GLU A 609 13.39 -29.81 -18.46
C GLU A 609 12.20 -30.39 -19.24
N TYR A 610 11.29 -31.09 -18.56
CA TYR A 610 10.03 -31.59 -19.14
C TYR A 610 9.16 -30.45 -19.70
N LEU A 611 8.94 -29.39 -18.92
CA LEU A 611 8.14 -28.23 -19.35
C LEU A 611 8.81 -27.47 -20.49
N ALA A 612 10.14 -27.31 -20.46
CA ALA A 612 10.91 -26.68 -21.54
C ALA A 612 10.86 -27.52 -22.83
N GLY A 613 10.99 -28.84 -22.73
CA GLY A 613 10.84 -29.76 -23.86
C GLY A 613 9.46 -29.68 -24.51
N ARG A 614 8.39 -29.58 -23.70
CA ARG A 614 7.02 -29.39 -24.19
C ARG A 614 6.85 -28.08 -24.94
N GLN A 615 7.38 -26.97 -24.41
CA GLN A 615 7.37 -25.68 -25.10
C GLN A 615 8.18 -25.73 -26.40
N GLY A 616 9.33 -26.42 -26.41
CA GLY A 616 10.13 -26.65 -27.62
C GLY A 616 9.39 -27.46 -28.70
N ALA A 617 8.67 -28.51 -28.32
CA ALA A 617 7.84 -29.28 -29.24
C ALA A 617 6.67 -28.46 -29.81
N LEU A 618 5.99 -27.67 -28.97
CA LEU A 618 4.93 -26.74 -29.41
C LEU A 618 5.47 -25.69 -30.39
N ALA A 619 6.63 -25.11 -30.10
CA ALA A 619 7.29 -24.13 -30.97
C ALA A 619 7.66 -24.75 -32.34
N GLN A 620 8.29 -25.93 -32.36
CA GLN A 620 8.62 -26.63 -33.61
C GLN A 620 7.39 -26.94 -34.46
N MET A 621 6.25 -27.30 -33.84
CA MET A 621 5.01 -27.56 -34.56
C MET A 621 4.34 -26.29 -35.07
N ALA A 622 4.42 -25.18 -34.32
CA ALA A 622 3.98 -23.87 -34.76
C ALA A 622 4.82 -23.34 -35.93
N ASP A 623 6.15 -23.50 -35.88
CA ASP A 623 7.09 -23.14 -36.96
C ASP A 623 6.88 -24.00 -38.22
N ALA A 624 6.49 -25.28 -38.05
CA ALA A 624 6.09 -26.17 -39.14
C ALA A 624 4.67 -25.88 -39.68
N GLY A 625 3.91 -24.97 -39.05
CA GLY A 625 2.55 -24.63 -39.44
C GLY A 625 1.50 -25.70 -39.13
N SER A 626 1.77 -26.65 -38.23
CA SER A 626 0.77 -27.64 -37.84
C SER A 626 -0.31 -27.00 -36.95
N THR A 627 -1.57 -27.28 -37.27
CA THR A 627 -2.74 -26.81 -36.53
C THR A 627 -3.68 -27.95 -36.13
N ASP A 628 -3.25 -29.22 -36.22
CA ASP A 628 -4.05 -30.37 -35.81
C ASP A 628 -3.92 -30.60 -34.29
N PRO A 629 -4.98 -30.40 -33.48
CA PRO A 629 -4.94 -30.63 -32.04
C PRO A 629 -4.53 -32.06 -31.67
N GLY A 630 -4.89 -33.04 -32.50
CA GLY A 630 -4.57 -34.44 -32.31
C GLY A 630 -3.11 -34.77 -32.58
N GLU A 631 -2.48 -34.12 -33.57
CA GLU A 631 -1.03 -34.21 -33.80
C GLU A 631 -0.25 -33.52 -32.67
N ILE A 632 -0.65 -32.29 -32.33
CA ILE A 632 -0.02 -31.46 -31.28
C ILE A 632 -0.03 -32.19 -29.94
N GLY A 633 -1.21 -32.64 -29.49
CA GLY A 633 -1.36 -33.36 -28.23
C GLY A 633 -0.55 -34.65 -28.17
N ARG A 634 -0.51 -35.44 -29.25
CA ARG A 634 0.32 -36.67 -29.32
C ARG A 634 1.81 -36.38 -29.30
N SER A 635 2.26 -35.26 -29.86
CA SER A 635 3.66 -34.85 -29.87
C SER A 635 4.14 -34.50 -28.46
N VAL A 636 3.43 -33.60 -27.76
CA VAL A 636 3.80 -33.20 -26.39
C VAL A 636 3.62 -34.32 -25.37
N GLN A 637 2.68 -35.25 -25.59
CA GLN A 637 2.45 -36.41 -24.73
C GLN A 637 3.58 -37.46 -24.83
N GLN A 638 4.36 -37.51 -25.92
CA GLN A 638 5.53 -38.41 -25.99
C GLN A 638 6.62 -38.05 -24.97
N LEU A 639 6.72 -36.76 -24.61
CA LEU A 639 7.69 -36.26 -23.63
C LEU A 639 7.37 -36.68 -22.20
N ARG A 640 6.13 -37.13 -21.92
CA ARG A 640 5.66 -37.65 -20.62
C ARG A 640 6.67 -38.62 -19.97
N ARG A 641 7.27 -39.51 -20.78
CA ARG A 641 8.24 -40.53 -20.33
C ARG A 641 9.49 -39.96 -19.64
N SER A 642 9.86 -38.71 -19.94
CA SER A 642 11.01 -38.05 -19.31
C SER A 642 10.77 -37.73 -17.83
N LEU A 643 9.51 -37.51 -17.42
CA LEU A 643 9.15 -37.18 -16.03
C LEU A 643 8.53 -38.36 -15.27
N GLU A 644 7.97 -39.37 -15.94
CA GLU A 644 7.31 -40.54 -15.31
C GLU A 644 8.14 -41.24 -14.23
N GLN A 645 9.44 -41.47 -14.47
CA GLN A 645 10.32 -42.16 -13.50
C GLN A 645 10.53 -41.35 -12.21
N ILE A 646 10.35 -40.03 -12.27
CA ILE A 646 10.54 -39.09 -11.17
C ILE A 646 9.20 -38.79 -10.48
N ALA A 647 8.09 -38.73 -11.23
CA ALA A 647 6.72 -38.67 -10.71
C ALA A 647 6.36 -39.90 -9.82
N GLY A 648 6.96 -41.07 -10.11
CA GLY A 648 6.87 -42.24 -9.24
C GLY A 648 7.55 -42.09 -7.87
N LYS A 649 8.38 -41.05 -7.67
CA LYS A 649 9.15 -40.77 -6.44
C LYS A 649 8.87 -39.40 -5.81
N SER A 650 8.12 -38.53 -6.49
CA SER A 650 7.80 -37.20 -6.02
C SER A 650 6.37 -36.82 -6.38
N ASP A 651 5.59 -36.46 -5.36
CA ASP A 651 4.19 -36.02 -5.51
C ASP A 651 4.10 -34.69 -6.28
N TYR A 652 5.10 -33.81 -6.13
CA TYR A 652 5.21 -32.58 -6.92
C TYR A 652 5.36 -32.86 -8.42
N ALA A 653 6.29 -33.75 -8.80
CA ALA A 653 6.46 -34.12 -10.20
C ALA A 653 5.23 -34.85 -10.77
N ARG A 654 4.52 -35.61 -9.93
CA ARG A 654 3.26 -36.28 -10.29
C ARG A 654 2.14 -35.29 -10.58
N ALA A 655 1.91 -34.32 -9.69
CA ALA A 655 0.88 -33.29 -9.89
C ALA A 655 1.10 -32.48 -11.18
N VAL A 656 2.35 -32.12 -11.49
CA VAL A 656 2.69 -31.44 -12.75
C VAL A 656 2.42 -32.33 -13.97
N LEU A 657 2.74 -33.63 -13.87
CA LEU A 657 2.50 -34.60 -14.95
C LEU A 657 0.99 -34.78 -15.20
N GLU A 658 0.20 -35.00 -14.14
CA GLU A 658 -1.26 -35.19 -14.22
C GLU A 658 -1.97 -33.98 -14.83
N GLN A 659 -1.58 -32.76 -14.45
CA GLN A 659 -2.15 -31.52 -14.98
C GLN A 659 -1.74 -31.27 -16.44
N ALA A 660 -0.53 -31.67 -16.84
CA ALA A 660 -0.11 -31.67 -18.24
C ALA A 660 -0.87 -32.73 -19.07
N ASP A 661 -1.07 -33.93 -18.53
CA ASP A 661 -1.82 -35.02 -19.16
C ASP A 661 -3.30 -34.69 -19.36
N GLU A 662 -3.91 -33.91 -18.47
CA GLU A 662 -5.27 -33.42 -18.62
C GLU A 662 -5.40 -32.45 -19.80
N ALA A 663 -4.50 -31.47 -19.89
CA ALA A 663 -4.44 -30.55 -21.03
C ALA A 663 -4.17 -31.27 -22.37
N ASP A 664 -3.27 -32.26 -22.37
CA ASP A 664 -2.97 -33.07 -23.56
C ASP A 664 -4.17 -33.91 -24.01
N ARG A 665 -4.88 -34.54 -23.06
CA ARG A 665 -6.10 -35.31 -23.36
C ARG A 665 -7.23 -34.41 -23.89
N ALA A 666 -7.35 -33.18 -23.40
CA ALA A 666 -8.31 -32.21 -23.92
C ALA A 666 -7.98 -31.81 -25.37
N LEU A 667 -6.71 -31.58 -25.71
CA LEU A 667 -6.28 -31.33 -27.10
C LEU A 667 -6.57 -32.53 -28.02
N ILE A 668 -6.24 -33.74 -27.57
CA ILE A 668 -6.44 -34.97 -28.35
C ILE A 668 -7.93 -35.27 -28.57
N SER A 669 -8.81 -34.98 -27.60
CA SER A 669 -10.25 -35.26 -27.71
C SER A 669 -10.99 -34.33 -28.70
N VAL A 670 -10.41 -33.17 -29.01
CA VAL A 670 -10.96 -32.18 -29.96
C VAL A 670 -10.54 -32.47 -31.41
N ALA A 671 -9.64 -33.44 -31.65
CA ALA A 671 -9.19 -33.80 -32.99
C ALA A 671 -10.37 -34.20 -33.90
N PRO A 672 -10.65 -33.46 -35.00
CA PRO A 672 -11.82 -33.72 -35.82
C PRO A 672 -11.67 -35.06 -36.55
N GLY A 673 -12.70 -35.91 -36.43
CA GLY A 673 -12.82 -37.08 -37.31
C GLY A 673 -12.78 -36.65 -38.77
N ARG A 674 -12.09 -37.44 -39.61
CA ARG A 674 -11.84 -37.15 -41.04
C ARG A 674 -13.05 -36.46 -41.69
N PRO A 675 -12.86 -35.32 -42.40
CA PRO A 675 -13.98 -34.60 -43.00
C PRO A 675 -14.75 -35.57 -43.91
N ARG A 676 -16.06 -35.72 -43.64
CA ARG A 676 -16.95 -36.44 -44.55
C ARG A 676 -16.87 -35.76 -45.90
N ALA A 677 -16.44 -36.50 -46.92
CA ALA A 677 -16.54 -36.03 -48.29
C ALA A 677 -18.00 -35.64 -48.56
N ILE A 678 -18.22 -34.37 -48.90
CA ILE A 678 -19.53 -33.91 -49.34
C ILE A 678 -19.83 -34.64 -50.63
N ARG A 679 -20.84 -35.51 -50.59
CA ARG A 679 -21.33 -36.21 -51.78
C ARG A 679 -22.09 -35.19 -52.60
N GLU A 680 -21.62 -34.87 -53.80
CA GLU A 680 -22.41 -34.10 -54.77
C GLU A 680 -23.60 -34.96 -55.20
N GLU A 681 -24.78 -34.69 -54.66
CA GLU A 681 -26.03 -35.24 -55.17
C GLU A 681 -26.46 -34.43 -56.39
N SER A 682 -26.35 -35.05 -57.56
CA SER A 682 -26.78 -34.47 -58.83
C SER A 682 -28.31 -34.59 -58.97
N PRO A 683 -29.05 -33.52 -59.30
CA PRO A 683 -30.50 -33.50 -59.20
C PRO A 683 -31.19 -34.07 -60.46
N VAL A 684 -31.34 -35.40 -60.53
CA VAL A 684 -32.25 -36.09 -61.45
C VAL A 684 -32.91 -37.26 -60.72
N ASP A 685 -34.12 -37.64 -61.15
CA ASP A 685 -34.98 -38.72 -60.63
C ASP A 685 -35.68 -38.47 -59.27
N ALA A 686 -36.68 -37.59 -59.33
CA ALA A 686 -37.78 -37.52 -58.37
C ALA A 686 -39.15 -37.56 -59.08
N LEU A 687 -39.36 -38.49 -60.02
CA LEU A 687 -40.67 -38.74 -60.69
C LEU A 687 -40.84 -40.20 -61.18
N ASP A 688 -40.90 -41.16 -60.23
CA ASP A 688 -41.74 -42.37 -60.24
C ASP A 688 -41.37 -43.19 -58.98
N GLY A 689 -42.20 -44.05 -58.40
CA GLY A 689 -43.55 -44.45 -58.79
C GLY A 689 -43.98 -45.57 -57.83
N ASN A 690 -45.02 -45.32 -57.04
CA ASN A 690 -45.58 -46.17 -55.99
C ASN A 690 -45.57 -47.69 -56.29
N ARG A 691 -45.04 -48.52 -55.38
CA ARG A 691 -45.39 -49.95 -55.28
C ARG A 691 -45.08 -50.57 -53.90
N ASP A 692 -46.02 -51.39 -53.46
CA ASP A 692 -46.14 -51.98 -52.12
C ASP A 692 -45.29 -53.25 -51.88
N ALA A 693 -45.43 -53.77 -50.65
CA ALA A 693 -45.36 -55.17 -50.22
C ALA A 693 -44.04 -55.73 -49.64
N ASP A 694 -44.04 -55.80 -48.30
CA ASP A 694 -43.92 -57.04 -47.50
C ASP A 694 -42.62 -57.87 -47.40
N THR A 695 -42.61 -58.62 -46.28
CA THR A 695 -41.82 -59.82 -45.92
C THR A 695 -40.36 -59.70 -45.45
N GLU A 696 -40.23 -59.89 -44.13
CA GLU A 696 -39.47 -60.97 -43.48
C GLU A 696 -37.91 -61.05 -43.52
N GLU A 697 -37.36 -60.87 -42.31
CA GLU A 697 -36.60 -61.88 -41.55
C GLU A 697 -35.09 -62.10 -41.80
N VAL A 698 -34.47 -62.62 -40.72
CA VAL A 698 -33.17 -63.30 -40.58
C VAL A 698 -31.96 -62.43 -40.17
N SER A 699 -31.23 -62.99 -39.21
CA SER A 699 -30.16 -62.41 -38.39
C SER A 699 -28.75 -62.54 -38.97
N ALA A 700 -27.85 -61.66 -38.52
CA ALA A 700 -26.53 -62.04 -38.00
C ALA A 700 -26.03 -60.98 -37.00
#